data_AF-A0A238YDZ5-F1
#
_entry.id   AF-A0A238YDZ5-F1
#
_cell.length_a   1.000
_cell.length_b   1.000
_cell.length_c   1.000
_cell.angle_alpha   90.00
_cell.angle_beta   90.00
_cell.angle_gamma   90.00
#
_symmetry.space_group_name_H-M   'P 1'
#
loop_
_entity.id
_entity.type
_entity.pdbx_description
1 polymer ?
#
loop_
_entity_poly.entity_id
_entity_poly.type
_entity_poly.pdbx_seq_one_letter_code
_entity_poly.pdbx_strand_id
1 'polypeptide(L)'
;MDITIPEEGNIANDDLSYAELIKSIDEGSIHIPEFQREFVWNEQKILDLLDSIYKKYPIGSLIFWVTNEDFTYSAPIGDNESSSSNLKYRFFVVDGQQRLKSLYYAAKSDELEMQGGEKEIDVVFDLEEEEFILEEDIRDRKKSMYSVPGVKAEDMLIQVLEGVKNSSLEEVQENLDLGENPLDKFLSSLADINILSETEGGYELTPDGEHALENRDYQFVANNLVNQAKFIKETLELIKENPGVTRNEAKPDFQEIYGGSTTTAYQQFARRCRWLRTLQLIRKEDGGYYITDSGETTLEEIRTIEEEIQSRFIPLERILVDEGELDLEYLTQFPEERRTKLNHLRKVFHDYDFSIILTNKADWEAVCDIFERINTKGQTLTVVDLMIAKTWSGQEFNLRDELAEFKDEIGEDLPDITILQAVSLNIAGRCRRQDILGLDSEAVKEEWEDVIESIKKSIDFLDNNLSLPTLDLLPYPAQIVPLSRFFYQMENKEPSQEQKQKLIRWFWKSAISNRFDSAVASKLEEDGQSMEEIVTEEPVEFQYSYIRRTVDDIINQNYSLRNAFVKTIICLFASENPVNPVNNAPVSHDNFSKYKQTEMHHIFPRNYLRTQGVEDEMINSIANIMFLPANINKSSDFSDSPKEYLSEINNPQLEDALETHLIPNLDESGLMNNDYDRFLNYRAQQILNKLEEVTGEEDITGGAGTLSPETPFTNEMNMRELVRKSDSYVYWFDKYFTRKGLEYIIQEIDVDDVDEVRILTGTAQTDHNLRGDFERFKEELEEKGIKAEMRVISGETAGEIHDRWLISENHAYNIPSINTIGRGQYAEITKAASRPPFEDWWIKGDNILEDWNEVQKVI
;
A
#
# COMPACT_ATOMS: atom_id res chain seq x y z
N MET A 1 -24.96 9.85 -39.09
CA MET A 1 -25.58 10.96 -38.32
C MET A 1 -26.35 11.91 -39.23
N ASP A 2 -27.61 12.20 -38.93
CA ASP A 2 -28.42 13.22 -39.63
C ASP A 2 -28.38 14.55 -38.84
N ILE A 3 -27.20 15.19 -38.82
CA ILE A 3 -26.95 16.40 -38.01
C ILE A 3 -26.53 17.57 -38.91
N THR A 4 -26.95 18.79 -38.55
CA THR A 4 -26.52 20.01 -39.25
C THR A 4 -25.12 20.42 -38.83
N ILE A 5 -24.14 20.27 -39.73
CA ILE A 5 -22.75 20.67 -39.47
C ILE A 5 -22.64 22.21 -39.41
N PRO A 6 -22.06 22.79 -38.34
CA PRO A 6 -21.87 24.23 -38.26
C PRO A 6 -20.86 24.75 -39.30
N GLU A 7 -21.01 26.01 -39.72
CA GLU A 7 -19.97 26.70 -40.50
C GLU A 7 -18.66 26.76 -39.71
N GLU A 8 -17.54 26.86 -40.43
CA GLU A 8 -16.20 26.93 -39.86
C GLU A 8 -16.09 28.10 -38.84
N GLY A 9 -15.57 27.80 -37.65
CA GLY A 9 -15.46 28.73 -36.52
C GLY A 9 -16.73 28.88 -35.66
N ASN A 10 -17.85 28.25 -36.03
CA ASN A 10 -19.11 28.30 -35.27
C ASN A 10 -19.35 27.05 -34.42
N ILE A 11 -20.24 27.22 -33.43
CA ILE A 11 -20.75 26.16 -32.56
C ILE A 11 -22.23 25.94 -32.89
N ALA A 12 -22.66 24.68 -32.98
CA ALA A 12 -24.07 24.29 -33.06
C ALA A 12 -24.43 23.38 -31.88
N ASN A 13 -25.70 23.43 -31.47
CA ASN A 13 -26.27 22.47 -30.53
C ASN A 13 -27.31 21.64 -31.28
N ASP A 14 -27.35 20.35 -31.01
CA ASP A 14 -28.34 19.42 -31.53
C ASP A 14 -28.61 18.34 -30.48
N ASP A 15 -29.51 17.41 -30.77
CA ASP A 15 -29.78 16.25 -29.92
C ASP A 15 -29.59 14.96 -30.74
N LEU A 16 -29.01 13.92 -30.12
CA LEU A 16 -28.85 12.59 -30.71
C LEU A 16 -29.54 11.55 -29.85
N SER A 17 -30.35 10.68 -30.46
CA SER A 17 -30.90 9.53 -29.73
C SER A 17 -29.81 8.52 -29.39
N TYR A 18 -30.04 7.70 -28.35
CA TYR A 18 -29.16 6.60 -27.99
C TYR A 18 -28.84 5.66 -29.17
N ALA A 19 -29.86 5.28 -29.94
CA ALA A 19 -29.70 4.38 -31.08
C ALA A 19 -28.80 4.97 -32.18
N GLU A 20 -28.96 6.27 -32.48
CA GLU A 20 -28.12 6.95 -33.46
C GLU A 20 -26.68 7.10 -32.99
N LEU A 21 -26.47 7.30 -31.68
CA LEU A 21 -25.15 7.40 -31.06
C LEU A 21 -24.37 6.09 -31.19
N ILE A 22 -24.96 4.96 -30.77
CA ILE A 22 -24.34 3.62 -30.86
C ILE A 22 -24.09 3.24 -32.31
N LYS A 23 -25.07 3.45 -33.19
CA LYS A 23 -24.90 3.21 -34.62
C LYS A 23 -23.75 4.01 -35.22
N SER A 24 -23.58 5.26 -34.80
CA SER A 24 -22.50 6.11 -35.30
C SER A 24 -21.11 5.66 -34.81
N ILE A 25 -21.04 5.01 -33.64
CA ILE A 25 -19.83 4.34 -33.16
C ILE A 25 -19.56 3.07 -33.97
N ASP A 26 -20.58 2.24 -34.19
CA ASP A 26 -20.50 1.00 -35.00
C ASP A 26 -20.06 1.31 -36.45
N GLU A 27 -20.54 2.41 -37.03
CA GLU A 27 -20.15 2.89 -38.36
C GLU A 27 -18.71 3.46 -38.40
N GLY A 28 -18.06 3.64 -37.25
CA GLY A 28 -16.72 4.21 -37.14
C GLY A 28 -16.65 5.71 -37.44
N SER A 29 -17.75 6.45 -37.23
CA SER A 29 -17.81 7.90 -37.50
C SER A 29 -17.40 8.76 -36.31
N ILE A 30 -17.45 8.20 -35.10
CA ILE A 30 -17.00 8.84 -33.86
C ILE A 30 -15.63 8.32 -33.48
N HIS A 31 -14.71 9.24 -33.21
CA HIS A 31 -13.32 8.97 -32.88
C HIS A 31 -12.92 9.61 -31.54
N ILE A 32 -12.03 8.96 -30.81
CA ILE A 32 -11.35 9.55 -29.67
C ILE A 32 -9.95 10.00 -30.11
N PRO A 33 -9.60 11.28 -29.92
CA PRO A 33 -8.23 11.73 -30.15
C PRO A 33 -7.21 11.02 -29.26
N GLU A 34 -6.06 10.62 -29.79
CA GLU A 34 -5.01 9.90 -29.04
C GLU A 34 -4.43 10.68 -27.85
N PHE A 35 -4.47 12.02 -27.90
CA PHE A 35 -4.03 12.85 -26.77
C PHE A 35 -4.98 12.80 -25.57
N GLN A 36 -6.21 12.29 -25.73
CA GLN A 36 -7.09 12.13 -24.58
C GLN A 36 -6.57 11.02 -23.68
N ARG A 37 -6.64 11.27 -22.37
CA ARG A 37 -6.33 10.24 -21.38
C ARG A 37 -7.17 8.98 -21.60
N GLU A 38 -6.64 7.88 -21.10
CA GLU A 38 -7.29 6.57 -21.08
C GLU A 38 -8.60 6.56 -20.27
N PHE A 39 -9.29 5.42 -20.31
CA PHE A 39 -10.50 5.22 -19.54
C PHE A 39 -10.17 5.09 -18.04
N VAL A 40 -10.81 5.91 -17.21
CA VAL A 40 -10.49 6.07 -15.77
C VAL A 40 -11.72 6.03 -14.87
N TRP A 41 -12.88 5.65 -15.42
CA TRP A 41 -14.04 5.34 -14.61
C TRP A 41 -13.93 3.93 -14.05
N ASN A 42 -14.42 3.75 -12.82
CA ASN A 42 -14.64 2.43 -12.27
C ASN A 42 -16.06 1.97 -12.62
N GLU A 43 -16.35 0.72 -12.31
CA GLU A 43 -17.61 0.05 -12.66
C GLU A 43 -18.82 0.73 -12.03
N GLN A 44 -18.68 1.16 -10.77
CA GLN A 44 -19.75 1.89 -10.09
C GLN A 44 -20.18 3.15 -10.87
N LYS A 45 -19.24 3.91 -11.44
CA LYS A 45 -19.58 5.09 -12.26
C LYS A 45 -20.29 4.74 -13.55
N ILE A 46 -20.00 3.57 -14.13
CA ILE A 46 -20.72 3.04 -15.30
C ILE A 46 -22.18 2.77 -14.90
N LEU A 47 -22.41 2.07 -13.78
CA LEU A 47 -23.74 1.80 -13.26
C LEU A 47 -24.50 3.09 -12.89
N ASP A 48 -23.84 4.05 -12.25
CA ASP A 48 -24.43 5.36 -11.89
C ASP A 48 -24.87 6.16 -13.12
N LEU A 49 -24.14 6.04 -14.25
CA LEU A 49 -24.52 6.66 -15.51
C LEU A 49 -25.80 6.04 -16.08
N LEU A 50 -25.89 4.70 -16.09
CA LEU A 50 -27.07 3.98 -16.54
C LEU A 50 -28.28 4.28 -15.66
N ASP A 51 -28.08 4.33 -14.34
CA ASP A 51 -29.09 4.72 -13.36
C ASP A 51 -29.57 6.17 -13.58
N SER A 52 -28.64 7.09 -13.89
CA SER A 52 -28.98 8.48 -14.21
C SER A 52 -29.84 8.58 -15.47
N ILE A 53 -29.56 7.79 -16.50
CA ILE A 53 -30.40 7.72 -17.72
C ILE A 53 -31.78 7.15 -17.38
N TYR A 54 -31.83 6.04 -16.65
CA TYR A 54 -33.07 5.39 -16.22
C TYR A 54 -33.97 6.33 -15.40
N LYS A 55 -33.38 7.07 -14.46
CA LYS A 55 -34.07 8.06 -13.62
C LYS A 55 -34.29 9.41 -14.29
N LYS A 56 -33.84 9.58 -15.54
CA LYS A 56 -33.91 10.82 -16.34
C LYS A 56 -33.23 12.01 -15.66
N TYR A 57 -32.13 11.76 -14.96
CA TYR A 57 -31.26 12.78 -14.42
C TYR A 57 -30.36 13.36 -15.52
N PRO A 58 -30.04 14.66 -15.46
CA PRO A 58 -29.20 15.30 -16.46
C PRO A 58 -27.77 14.75 -16.40
N ILE A 59 -27.32 14.09 -17.46
CA ILE A 59 -25.96 13.52 -17.57
C ILE A 59 -24.95 14.46 -18.26
N GLY A 60 -25.36 15.70 -18.58
CA GLY A 60 -24.58 16.70 -19.32
C GLY A 60 -24.59 16.51 -20.83
N SER A 61 -23.94 17.42 -21.56
CA SER A 61 -23.85 17.36 -23.03
C SER A 61 -22.60 16.59 -23.49
N LEU A 62 -22.60 16.05 -24.71
CA LEU A 62 -21.41 15.56 -25.40
C LEU A 62 -20.87 16.65 -26.33
N ILE A 63 -19.55 16.77 -26.45
CA ILE A 63 -18.95 17.79 -27.32
C ILE A 63 -18.14 17.09 -28.40
N PHE A 64 -18.47 17.39 -29.65
CA PHE A 64 -17.77 16.85 -30.81
C PHE A 64 -17.12 17.95 -31.62
N TRP A 65 -15.88 17.72 -32.04
CA TRP A 65 -15.24 18.45 -33.11
C TRP A 65 -15.48 17.73 -34.43
N VAL A 66 -16.05 18.45 -35.40
CA VAL A 66 -16.37 17.91 -36.72
C VAL A 66 -15.32 18.39 -37.70
N THR A 67 -14.76 17.45 -38.46
CA THR A 67 -13.80 17.74 -39.53
C THR A 67 -14.01 16.81 -40.72
N ASN A 68 -13.62 17.31 -41.91
CA ASN A 68 -13.55 16.54 -43.15
C ASN A 68 -12.11 16.14 -43.50
N GLU A 69 -11.14 16.46 -42.66
CA GLU A 69 -9.76 16.04 -42.81
C GLU A 69 -9.57 14.62 -42.26
N ASP A 70 -8.82 13.81 -43.00
CA ASP A 70 -8.40 12.48 -42.53
C ASP A 70 -7.25 12.67 -41.54
N PHE A 71 -7.56 12.65 -40.25
CA PHE A 71 -6.56 12.50 -39.21
C PHE A 71 -6.18 11.02 -39.08
N THR A 72 -4.90 10.73 -39.25
CA THR A 72 -4.34 9.37 -39.23
C THR A 72 -4.23 8.78 -37.82
N TYR A 73 -4.49 9.57 -36.76
CA TYR A 73 -4.13 9.26 -35.37
C TYR A 73 -5.33 9.40 -34.42
N SER A 74 -6.28 8.48 -34.58
CA SER A 74 -7.42 8.39 -33.68
C SER A 74 -8.04 7.01 -33.70
N ALA A 75 -8.33 6.49 -32.52
CA ALA A 75 -8.99 5.22 -32.37
C ALA A 75 -10.52 5.39 -32.49
N PRO A 76 -11.23 4.53 -33.25
CA PRO A 76 -12.65 4.35 -33.05
C PRO A 76 -12.92 3.85 -31.62
N ILE A 77 -14.14 4.06 -31.11
CA ILE A 77 -14.51 3.67 -29.74
C ILE A 77 -14.67 2.15 -29.56
N GLY A 78 -14.69 1.37 -30.64
CA GLY A 78 -14.67 -0.10 -30.64
C GLY A 78 -13.89 -0.67 -31.82
N ASP A 79 -13.83 -2.00 -31.94
CA ASP A 79 -12.96 -2.80 -32.83
C ASP A 79 -13.24 -2.70 -34.36
N ASN A 80 -13.80 -1.59 -34.82
CA ASN A 80 -14.14 -1.39 -36.22
C ASN A 80 -12.97 -0.83 -37.04
N GLU A 81 -11.95 -1.65 -37.29
CA GLU A 81 -10.87 -1.33 -38.25
C GLU A 81 -11.36 -1.19 -39.70
N SER A 82 -12.59 -1.65 -40.01
CA SER A 82 -12.99 -2.01 -41.38
C SER A 82 -13.95 -1.06 -42.11
N SER A 83 -14.52 -0.04 -41.45
CA SER A 83 -15.65 0.74 -42.01
C SER A 83 -15.32 2.17 -42.49
N SER A 84 -14.09 2.65 -42.24
CA SER A 84 -13.72 4.08 -42.27
C SER A 84 -13.49 4.70 -43.66
N SER A 85 -13.56 3.94 -44.76
CA SER A 85 -13.04 4.38 -46.06
C SER A 85 -13.95 5.28 -46.91
N ASN A 86 -15.16 5.64 -46.46
CA ASN A 86 -16.11 6.44 -47.25
C ASN A 86 -16.91 7.52 -46.47
N LEU A 87 -16.54 7.85 -45.23
CA LEU A 87 -17.25 8.87 -44.44
C LEU A 87 -16.81 10.28 -44.85
N LYS A 88 -17.78 11.18 -45.10
CA LYS A 88 -17.53 12.57 -45.51
C LYS A 88 -17.03 13.46 -44.35
N TYR A 89 -17.42 13.13 -43.12
CA TYR A 89 -17.07 13.85 -41.90
C TYR A 89 -16.76 12.85 -40.79
N ARG A 90 -15.82 13.21 -39.93
CA ARG A 90 -15.48 12.49 -38.68
C ARG A 90 -15.83 13.36 -37.48
N PHE A 91 -16.28 12.72 -36.40
CA PHE A 91 -16.70 13.37 -35.15
C PHE A 91 -15.72 13.00 -34.03
N PHE A 92 -14.83 13.91 -33.67
CA PHE A 92 -13.87 13.72 -32.60
C PHE A 92 -14.50 14.10 -31.27
N VAL A 93 -14.49 13.20 -30.30
CA VAL A 93 -14.97 13.47 -28.95
C VAL A 93 -14.03 14.47 -28.29
N VAL A 94 -14.53 15.63 -27.88
CA VAL A 94 -13.80 16.63 -27.08
C VAL A 94 -14.17 16.51 -25.61
N ASP A 95 -15.45 16.27 -25.31
CA ASP A 95 -15.93 15.99 -23.95
C ASP A 95 -16.98 14.89 -23.96
N GLY A 96 -16.97 14.08 -22.90
CA GLY A 96 -17.90 12.96 -22.74
C GLY A 96 -17.34 11.59 -23.14
N GLN A 97 -16.04 11.47 -23.41
CA GLN A 97 -15.42 10.19 -23.81
C GLN A 97 -15.70 9.04 -22.84
N GLN A 98 -15.62 9.29 -21.53
CA GLN A 98 -15.86 8.27 -20.49
C GLN A 98 -17.34 7.84 -20.48
N ARG A 99 -18.28 8.78 -20.64
CA ARG A 99 -19.71 8.48 -20.75
C ARG A 99 -20.01 7.65 -22.00
N LEU A 100 -19.40 8.03 -23.12
CA LEU A 100 -19.64 7.41 -24.42
C LEU A 100 -19.10 5.97 -24.48
N LYS A 101 -17.87 5.73 -24.01
CA LYS A 101 -17.29 4.39 -23.84
C LYS A 101 -18.17 3.54 -22.91
N SER A 102 -18.51 4.05 -21.73
CA SER A 102 -19.33 3.31 -20.75
C SER A 102 -20.65 2.81 -21.35
N LEU A 103 -21.34 3.68 -22.11
CA LEU A 103 -22.61 3.33 -22.76
C LEU A 103 -22.44 2.28 -23.85
N TYR A 104 -21.38 2.40 -24.66
CA TYR A 104 -21.11 1.46 -25.73
C TYR A 104 -20.77 0.06 -25.20
N TYR A 105 -19.79 -0.04 -24.31
CA TYR A 105 -19.31 -1.33 -23.78
C TYR A 105 -20.36 -2.02 -22.89
N ALA A 106 -21.08 -1.27 -22.05
CA ALA A 106 -22.18 -1.85 -21.25
C ALA A 106 -23.35 -2.35 -22.11
N ALA A 107 -23.53 -1.78 -23.30
CA ALA A 107 -24.56 -2.24 -24.22
C ALA A 107 -24.12 -3.45 -25.02
N LYS A 108 -22.84 -3.57 -25.39
CA LYS A 108 -22.35 -4.68 -26.20
C LYS A 108 -21.95 -5.91 -25.39
N SER A 109 -21.79 -5.80 -24.07
CA SER A 109 -21.15 -6.84 -23.23
C SER A 109 -19.77 -7.17 -23.81
N ASP A 110 -18.91 -6.17 -23.84
CA ASP A 110 -17.61 -6.28 -24.51
C ASP A 110 -16.46 -5.82 -23.59
N GLU A 111 -15.24 -6.18 -23.95
CA GLU A 111 -14.03 -5.93 -23.16
C GLU A 111 -13.62 -4.45 -23.24
N LEU A 112 -13.59 -3.79 -22.08
CA LEU A 112 -13.12 -2.42 -21.95
C LEU A 112 -11.79 -2.40 -21.19
N GLU A 113 -10.79 -1.77 -21.77
CA GLU A 113 -9.52 -1.51 -21.08
C GLU A 113 -9.74 -0.50 -19.94
N MET A 114 -9.54 -0.97 -18.71
CA MET A 114 -9.73 -0.19 -17.48
C MET A 114 -8.43 -0.19 -16.65
N GLN A 115 -8.39 0.64 -15.60
CA GLN A 115 -7.30 0.59 -14.62
C GLN A 115 -7.26 -0.78 -13.94
N GLY A 116 -6.24 -1.60 -14.27
CA GLY A 116 -6.08 -2.96 -13.78
C GLY A 116 -6.18 -4.05 -14.84
N GLY A 117 -6.44 -3.68 -16.11
CA GLY A 117 -6.49 -4.59 -17.25
C GLY A 117 -7.81 -4.48 -18.02
N GLU A 118 -7.94 -5.29 -19.06
CA GLU A 118 -9.19 -5.48 -19.80
C GLU A 118 -10.23 -6.17 -18.91
N LYS A 119 -11.44 -5.61 -18.89
CA LYS A 119 -12.57 -6.18 -18.15
C LYS A 119 -13.83 -6.16 -19.01
N GLU A 120 -14.51 -7.30 -19.07
CA GLU A 120 -15.81 -7.45 -19.72
C GLU A 120 -16.89 -6.72 -18.89
N ILE A 121 -17.64 -5.82 -19.53
CA ILE A 121 -18.65 -4.98 -18.86
C ILE A 121 -20.04 -5.61 -19.01
N ASP A 122 -20.26 -6.69 -18.27
CA ASP A 122 -21.53 -7.42 -18.25
C ASP A 122 -22.53 -6.79 -17.28
N VAL A 123 -23.35 -5.86 -17.79
CA VAL A 123 -24.37 -5.19 -16.99
C VAL A 123 -25.71 -5.91 -17.07
N VAL A 124 -26.36 -6.02 -15.92
CA VAL A 124 -27.66 -6.64 -15.75
C VAL A 124 -28.59 -5.71 -14.99
N PHE A 125 -29.86 -5.68 -15.40
CA PHE A 125 -30.90 -4.95 -14.71
C PHE A 125 -31.72 -5.87 -13.80
N ASP A 126 -31.75 -5.57 -12.50
CA ASP A 126 -32.63 -6.22 -11.54
C ASP A 126 -34.04 -5.61 -11.65
N LEU A 127 -34.99 -6.35 -12.24
CA LEU A 127 -36.36 -5.87 -12.42
C LEU A 127 -37.12 -5.66 -11.10
N GLU A 128 -36.69 -6.29 -10.01
CA GLU A 128 -37.37 -6.16 -8.72
C GLU A 128 -36.98 -4.85 -8.04
N GLU A 129 -35.67 -4.65 -7.88
CA GLU A 129 -35.09 -3.46 -7.23
C GLU A 129 -34.94 -2.25 -8.16
N GLU A 130 -35.11 -2.46 -9.48
CA GLU A 130 -34.97 -1.45 -10.53
C GLU A 130 -33.59 -0.77 -10.56
N GLU A 131 -32.54 -1.59 -10.48
CA GLU A 131 -31.15 -1.15 -10.44
C GLU A 131 -30.25 -1.92 -11.41
N PHE A 132 -29.15 -1.27 -11.82
CA PHE A 132 -28.10 -1.88 -12.62
C PHE A 132 -27.03 -2.48 -11.73
N ILE A 133 -26.62 -3.70 -12.02
CA ILE A 133 -25.56 -4.44 -11.33
C ILE A 133 -24.69 -5.16 -12.36
N LEU A 134 -23.50 -5.62 -11.95
CA LEU A 134 -22.68 -6.48 -12.80
C LEU A 134 -23.17 -7.94 -12.71
N GLU A 135 -23.02 -8.72 -13.77
CA GLU A 135 -23.37 -10.15 -13.78
C GLU A 135 -22.62 -10.93 -12.69
N GLU A 136 -21.37 -10.58 -12.41
CA GLU A 136 -20.58 -11.20 -11.33
C GLU A 136 -21.19 -10.98 -9.93
N ASP A 137 -21.81 -9.81 -9.71
CA ASP A 137 -22.47 -9.45 -8.44
C ASP A 137 -23.82 -10.16 -8.27
N ILE A 138 -24.41 -10.67 -9.37
CA ILE A 138 -25.61 -11.50 -9.29
C ILE A 138 -25.33 -12.74 -8.45
N ARG A 139 -24.09 -13.25 -8.42
CA ARG A 139 -23.73 -14.38 -7.58
C ARG A 139 -24.13 -14.14 -6.12
N ASP A 140 -23.89 -12.95 -5.59
CA ASP A 140 -24.22 -12.61 -4.20
C ASP A 140 -25.73 -12.48 -3.97
N ARG A 141 -26.48 -12.03 -4.98
CA ARG A 141 -27.96 -12.00 -4.93
C ARG A 141 -28.59 -13.37 -5.08
N LYS A 142 -28.07 -14.20 -5.99
CA LYS A 142 -28.41 -15.63 -6.19
C LYS A 142 -28.26 -16.38 -4.86
N LYS A 143 -27.21 -16.12 -4.06
CA LYS A 143 -27.00 -16.75 -2.73
C LYS A 143 -28.22 -16.60 -1.81
N SER A 144 -28.89 -15.45 -1.82
CA SER A 144 -30.09 -15.22 -0.99
C SER A 144 -31.34 -15.92 -1.51
N MET A 145 -31.43 -16.20 -2.82
CA MET A 145 -32.61 -16.80 -3.46
C MET A 145 -32.59 -18.34 -3.41
N TYR A 146 -31.40 -18.95 -3.38
CA TYR A 146 -31.23 -20.40 -3.19
C TYR A 146 -31.32 -20.86 -1.74
N SER A 147 -31.76 -20.01 -0.79
CA SER A 147 -32.08 -20.44 0.57
C SER A 147 -33.34 -21.32 0.54
N VAL A 148 -33.20 -22.58 0.12
CA VAL A 148 -34.29 -23.55 0.08
C VAL A 148 -34.76 -23.82 1.50
N PRO A 149 -35.99 -23.45 1.90
CA PRO A 149 -36.52 -23.82 3.19
C PRO A 149 -36.86 -25.32 3.17
N GLY A 150 -36.10 -26.14 3.90
CA GLY A 150 -36.57 -27.48 4.25
C GLY A 150 -35.72 -28.69 3.85
N VAL A 151 -34.43 -28.54 3.54
CA VAL A 151 -33.57 -29.72 3.46
C VAL A 151 -33.19 -30.14 4.87
N LYS A 152 -33.49 -31.39 5.26
CA LYS A 152 -32.96 -32.08 6.45
C LYS A 152 -31.42 -32.08 6.57
N ALA A 153 -30.73 -31.43 5.63
CA ALA A 153 -29.29 -31.18 5.60
C ALA A 153 -28.84 -30.24 6.72
N GLU A 154 -29.63 -29.25 7.12
CA GLU A 154 -29.30 -28.41 8.28
C GLU A 154 -29.33 -29.25 9.56
N ASP A 155 -30.42 -30.00 9.79
CA ASP A 155 -30.54 -30.90 10.94
C ASP A 155 -29.45 -31.99 10.95
N MET A 156 -29.08 -32.49 9.78
CA MET A 156 -27.99 -33.46 9.61
C MET A 156 -26.62 -32.83 9.86
N LEU A 157 -26.36 -31.64 9.34
CA LEU A 157 -25.11 -30.90 9.53
C LEU A 157 -24.94 -30.55 11.00
N ILE A 158 -26.01 -30.09 11.66
CA ILE A 158 -26.03 -29.82 13.10
C ILE A 158 -25.66 -31.10 13.86
N GLN A 159 -26.33 -32.23 13.58
CA GLN A 159 -26.03 -33.50 14.23
C GLN A 159 -24.58 -33.96 14.00
N VAL A 160 -24.03 -33.75 12.79
CA VAL A 160 -22.65 -34.11 12.46
C VAL A 160 -21.65 -33.20 13.17
N LEU A 161 -21.84 -31.88 13.16
CA LEU A 161 -20.94 -30.93 13.84
C LEU A 161 -21.02 -31.08 15.37
N GLU A 162 -22.22 -31.30 15.93
CA GLU A 162 -22.40 -31.65 17.35
C GLU A 162 -21.73 -32.99 17.68
N GLY A 163 -21.83 -33.98 16.79
CA GLY A 163 -21.17 -35.27 16.93
C GLY A 163 -19.64 -35.19 16.90
N VAL A 164 -19.08 -34.34 16.04
CA VAL A 164 -17.64 -34.04 16.03
C VAL A 164 -17.23 -33.35 17.33
N LYS A 165 -17.95 -32.29 17.75
CA LYS A 165 -17.68 -31.54 18.99
C LYS A 165 -17.73 -32.43 20.23
N ASN A 166 -18.67 -33.37 20.28
CA ASN A 166 -18.91 -34.24 21.43
C ASN A 166 -18.21 -35.61 21.32
N SER A 167 -17.42 -35.84 20.26
CA SER A 167 -16.77 -37.13 19.97
C SER A 167 -17.74 -38.32 19.94
N SER A 168 -18.95 -38.12 19.40
CA SER A 168 -20.05 -39.08 19.37
C SER A 168 -20.48 -39.45 17.94
N LEU A 169 -19.54 -39.46 16.99
CA LEU A 169 -19.79 -39.72 15.58
C LEU A 169 -20.44 -41.09 15.31
N GLU A 170 -20.17 -42.10 16.13
CA GLU A 170 -20.80 -43.44 16.05
C GLU A 170 -22.32 -43.37 16.28
N GLU A 171 -22.80 -42.57 17.23
CA GLU A 171 -24.24 -42.36 17.48
C GLU A 171 -24.89 -41.56 16.33
N VAL A 172 -24.17 -40.59 15.77
CA VAL A 172 -24.65 -39.82 14.60
C VAL A 172 -24.78 -40.72 13.38
N GLN A 173 -23.84 -41.65 13.20
CA GLN A 173 -23.85 -42.62 12.13
C GLN A 173 -25.05 -43.58 12.22
N GLU A 174 -25.38 -44.06 13.42
CA GLU A 174 -26.57 -44.88 13.68
C GLU A 174 -27.87 -44.11 13.49
N ASN A 175 -27.94 -42.85 13.93
CA ASN A 175 -29.13 -42.01 13.82
C ASN A 175 -29.47 -41.61 12.38
N LEU A 176 -28.46 -41.44 11.52
CA LEU A 176 -28.61 -41.04 10.12
C LEU A 176 -28.70 -42.21 9.12
N ASP A 177 -28.61 -43.46 9.59
CA ASP A 177 -28.59 -44.68 8.78
C ASP A 177 -27.51 -44.64 7.66
N LEU A 178 -26.35 -44.08 8.00
CA LEU A 178 -25.21 -43.96 7.10
C LEU A 178 -24.25 -45.13 7.36
N GLY A 179 -23.86 -45.88 6.33
CA GLY A 179 -22.76 -46.84 6.47
C GLY A 179 -21.43 -46.14 6.82
N GLU A 180 -20.39 -46.90 7.21
CA GLU A 180 -19.09 -46.34 7.62
C GLU A 180 -18.39 -45.50 6.53
N ASN A 181 -18.49 -45.89 5.25
CA ASN A 181 -17.77 -45.23 4.16
C ASN A 181 -18.36 -43.86 3.68
N PRO A 182 -19.69 -43.63 3.76
CA PRO A 182 -20.31 -42.32 3.53
C PRO A 182 -19.97 -41.20 4.52
N LEU A 183 -19.82 -41.50 5.82
CA LEU A 183 -19.63 -40.49 6.86
C LEU A 183 -18.23 -39.85 6.77
N ASP A 184 -17.17 -40.66 6.67
CA ASP A 184 -15.79 -40.17 6.50
C ASP A 184 -15.63 -39.25 5.29
N LYS A 185 -16.34 -39.54 4.19
CA LYS A 185 -16.28 -38.69 2.99
C LYS A 185 -17.04 -37.39 3.14
N PHE A 186 -18.09 -37.40 3.94
CA PHE A 186 -18.83 -36.18 4.28
C PHE A 186 -17.98 -35.30 5.20
N LEU A 187 -17.32 -35.89 6.20
CA LEU A 187 -16.38 -35.20 7.08
C LEU A 187 -15.19 -34.62 6.32
N SER A 188 -14.61 -35.39 5.39
CA SER A 188 -13.57 -34.91 4.47
C SER A 188 -14.04 -33.72 3.62
N SER A 189 -15.28 -33.71 3.12
CA SER A 189 -15.79 -32.57 2.33
C SER A 189 -16.04 -31.31 3.17
N LEU A 190 -16.29 -31.46 4.48
CA LEU A 190 -16.36 -30.34 5.41
C LEU A 190 -14.95 -29.83 5.78
N ALA A 191 -13.95 -30.71 5.77
CA ALA A 191 -12.56 -30.33 5.93
C ALA A 191 -12.02 -29.55 4.73
N ASP A 192 -12.39 -29.93 3.51
CA ASP A 192 -12.02 -29.24 2.26
C ASP A 192 -12.50 -27.77 2.22
N ILE A 193 -13.57 -27.44 2.97
CA ILE A 193 -14.11 -26.08 3.07
C ILE A 193 -13.79 -25.40 4.42
N ASN A 194 -12.78 -25.90 5.14
CA ASN A 194 -12.28 -25.35 6.40
C ASN A 194 -13.32 -25.29 7.53
N ILE A 195 -14.33 -26.17 7.54
CA ILE A 195 -15.27 -26.32 8.67
C ILE A 195 -14.77 -27.36 9.68
N LEU A 196 -14.07 -28.38 9.18
CA LEU A 196 -13.37 -29.37 10.00
C LEU A 196 -11.88 -29.38 9.68
N SER A 197 -11.06 -29.86 10.61
CA SER A 197 -9.66 -30.19 10.38
C SER A 197 -9.42 -31.66 10.64
N GLU A 198 -8.70 -32.33 9.74
CA GLU A 198 -8.31 -33.73 9.92
C GLU A 198 -7.13 -33.82 10.91
N THR A 199 -7.25 -34.66 11.93
CA THR A 199 -6.24 -34.88 12.97
C THR A 199 -5.91 -36.37 13.08
N GLU A 200 -4.83 -36.73 13.78
CA GLU A 200 -4.45 -38.15 13.99
C GLU A 200 -5.55 -38.97 14.71
N GLY A 201 -6.51 -38.30 15.36
CA GLY A 201 -7.66 -38.92 16.06
C GLY A 201 -8.99 -38.87 15.31
N GLY A 202 -9.06 -38.30 14.10
CA GLY A 202 -10.31 -38.14 13.33
C GLY A 202 -10.48 -36.73 12.76
N TYR A 203 -11.62 -36.09 13.00
CA TYR A 203 -11.91 -34.71 12.59
C TYR A 203 -12.21 -33.84 13.81
N GLU A 204 -11.77 -32.59 13.80
CA GLU A 204 -12.08 -31.57 14.81
C GLU A 204 -12.70 -30.33 14.16
N LEU A 205 -13.42 -29.50 14.93
CA LEU A 205 -13.98 -28.25 14.42
C LEU A 205 -12.86 -27.20 14.27
N THR A 206 -12.85 -26.48 13.15
CA THR A 206 -12.05 -25.26 12.99
C THR A 206 -12.74 -24.09 13.70
N PRO A 207 -12.07 -22.93 13.85
CA PRO A 207 -12.73 -21.71 14.36
C PRO A 207 -14.00 -21.33 13.59
N ASP A 208 -14.01 -21.53 12.26
CA ASP A 208 -15.18 -21.28 11.41
C ASP A 208 -16.30 -22.30 11.69
N GLY A 209 -15.94 -23.57 11.91
CA GLY A 209 -16.87 -24.63 12.30
C GLY A 209 -17.47 -24.43 13.69
N GLU A 210 -16.67 -23.99 14.66
CA GLU A 210 -17.15 -23.65 16.01
C GLU A 210 -18.09 -22.44 15.96
N HIS A 211 -17.72 -21.39 15.22
CA HIS A 211 -18.54 -20.20 15.05
C HIS A 211 -19.89 -20.52 14.41
N ALA A 212 -19.90 -21.33 13.34
CA ALA A 212 -21.11 -21.78 12.66
C ALA A 212 -22.02 -22.59 13.60
N LEU A 213 -21.43 -23.47 14.42
CA LEU A 213 -22.18 -24.30 15.37
C LEU A 213 -22.76 -23.49 16.54
N GLU A 214 -22.01 -22.55 17.11
CA GLU A 214 -22.41 -21.78 18.29
C GLU A 214 -23.43 -20.69 17.99
N ASN A 215 -23.29 -20.02 16.85
CA ASN A 215 -24.19 -18.92 16.46
C ASN A 215 -25.40 -19.40 15.65
N ARG A 216 -25.47 -20.70 15.36
CA ARG A 216 -26.40 -21.28 14.39
C ARG A 216 -26.33 -20.58 13.02
N ASP A 217 -25.14 -20.09 12.67
CA ASP A 217 -24.86 -19.42 11.40
C ASP A 217 -24.51 -20.47 10.33
N TYR A 218 -25.46 -21.38 10.10
CA TYR A 218 -25.35 -22.43 9.09
C TYR A 218 -25.51 -21.88 7.67
N GLN A 219 -25.80 -20.59 7.53
CA GLN A 219 -25.85 -19.88 6.27
C GLN A 219 -24.50 -19.97 5.57
N PHE A 220 -23.36 -19.82 6.28
CA PHE A 220 -22.01 -19.95 5.71
C PHE A 220 -21.70 -21.34 5.12
N VAL A 221 -22.16 -22.41 5.77
CA VAL A 221 -21.98 -23.80 5.28
C VAL A 221 -22.98 -24.13 4.17
N ALA A 222 -24.22 -23.65 4.31
CA ALA A 222 -25.25 -23.70 3.26
C ALA A 222 -24.82 -22.92 2.00
N ASN A 223 -24.07 -21.83 2.14
CA ASN A 223 -23.56 -21.02 1.02
C ASN A 223 -22.56 -21.79 0.14
N ASN A 224 -21.82 -22.77 0.70
CA ASN A 224 -21.01 -23.71 -0.08
C ASN A 224 -21.84 -24.85 -0.70
N LEU A 225 -22.99 -25.18 -0.09
CA LEU A 225 -23.99 -26.10 -0.65
C LEU A 225 -24.83 -25.45 -1.77
N VAL A 226 -25.01 -24.13 -1.79
CA VAL A 226 -25.67 -23.39 -2.89
C VAL A 226 -24.90 -23.54 -4.21
N ASN A 227 -23.57 -23.63 -4.18
CA ASN A 227 -22.76 -24.01 -5.34
C ASN A 227 -23.04 -25.46 -5.84
N GLN A 228 -23.74 -26.29 -5.04
CA GLN A 228 -24.21 -27.62 -5.43
C GLN A 228 -25.60 -27.61 -6.09
N ALA A 229 -26.37 -26.52 -6.06
CA ALA A 229 -27.74 -26.50 -6.62
C ALA A 229 -27.78 -26.89 -8.11
N LYS A 230 -26.85 -26.33 -8.91
CA LYS A 230 -26.65 -26.71 -10.32
C LYS A 230 -26.35 -28.21 -10.47
N PHE A 231 -25.44 -28.73 -9.63
CA PHE A 231 -25.07 -30.15 -9.67
C PHE A 231 -26.19 -31.07 -9.17
N ILE A 232 -26.97 -30.66 -8.18
CA ILE A 232 -28.14 -31.38 -7.68
C ILE A 232 -29.17 -31.48 -8.79
N LYS A 233 -29.50 -30.35 -9.42
CA LYS A 233 -30.41 -30.29 -10.58
C LYS A 233 -29.95 -31.23 -11.69
N GLU A 234 -28.73 -31.06 -12.20
CA GLU A 234 -28.18 -31.90 -13.28
C GLU A 234 -28.19 -33.39 -12.94
N THR A 235 -27.87 -33.75 -11.68
CA THR A 235 -27.86 -35.14 -11.24
C THR A 235 -29.27 -35.72 -11.10
N LEU A 236 -30.22 -34.95 -10.56
CA LEU A 236 -31.61 -35.37 -10.41
C LEU A 236 -32.32 -35.47 -11.77
N GLU A 237 -32.07 -34.55 -12.70
CA GLU A 237 -32.54 -34.62 -14.09
C GLU A 237 -32.00 -35.87 -14.78
N LEU A 238 -30.70 -36.13 -14.67
CA LEU A 238 -30.07 -37.32 -15.26
C LEU A 238 -30.68 -38.63 -14.73
N ILE A 239 -30.99 -38.70 -13.43
CA ILE A 239 -31.64 -39.88 -12.80
C ILE A 239 -33.11 -39.97 -13.22
N LYS A 240 -33.82 -38.84 -13.33
CA LYS A 240 -35.22 -38.77 -13.75
C LYS A 240 -35.37 -39.24 -15.21
N GLU A 241 -34.45 -38.85 -16.08
CA GLU A 241 -34.40 -39.27 -17.48
C GLU A 241 -33.93 -40.72 -17.66
N ASN A 242 -33.09 -41.22 -16.74
CA ASN A 242 -32.50 -42.56 -16.79
C ASN A 242 -32.72 -43.33 -15.48
N PRO A 243 -33.97 -43.69 -15.13
CA PRO A 243 -34.26 -44.40 -13.90
C PRO A 243 -33.64 -45.79 -13.92
N GLY A 244 -32.95 -46.15 -12.84
CA GLY A 244 -32.31 -47.46 -12.69
C GLY A 244 -30.92 -47.58 -13.31
N VAL A 245 -30.29 -46.47 -13.74
CA VAL A 245 -29.00 -46.52 -14.44
C VAL A 245 -27.88 -47.20 -13.63
N THR A 246 -27.32 -48.28 -14.18
CA THR A 246 -26.19 -49.01 -13.57
C THR A 246 -24.85 -48.64 -14.23
N ARG A 247 -23.73 -49.05 -13.62
CA ARG A 247 -22.36 -48.79 -14.14
C ARG A 247 -22.16 -49.21 -15.60
N ASN A 248 -22.87 -50.25 -16.04
CA ASN A 248 -22.73 -50.83 -17.38
C ASN A 248 -23.69 -50.19 -18.40
N GLU A 249 -24.59 -49.31 -17.95
CA GLU A 249 -25.64 -48.66 -18.75
C GLU A 249 -25.43 -47.13 -18.82
N ALA A 250 -24.32 -46.63 -18.26
CA ALA A 250 -23.95 -45.21 -18.31
C ALA A 250 -23.74 -44.76 -19.77
N LYS A 251 -24.53 -43.76 -20.19
CA LYS A 251 -24.57 -43.19 -21.54
C LYS A 251 -23.50 -42.08 -21.76
N PRO A 252 -23.28 -41.62 -23.01
CA PRO A 252 -22.39 -40.48 -23.31
C PRO A 252 -22.67 -39.22 -22.48
N ASP A 253 -23.94 -38.97 -22.14
CA ASP A 253 -24.44 -37.81 -21.38
C ASP A 253 -23.77 -37.66 -19.99
N PHE A 254 -23.25 -38.76 -19.42
CA PHE A 254 -22.50 -38.72 -18.15
C PHE A 254 -21.12 -38.09 -18.31
N GLN A 255 -20.47 -38.26 -19.46
CA GLN A 255 -19.16 -37.68 -19.74
C GLN A 255 -19.26 -36.17 -20.00
N GLU A 256 -20.39 -35.71 -20.53
CA GLU A 256 -20.67 -34.29 -20.76
C GLU A 256 -20.80 -33.53 -19.44
N ILE A 257 -21.51 -34.09 -18.45
CA ILE A 257 -21.72 -33.44 -17.15
C ILE A 257 -20.51 -33.58 -16.21
N TYR A 258 -19.81 -34.72 -16.23
CA TYR A 258 -18.79 -35.06 -15.21
C TYR A 258 -17.35 -35.11 -15.74
N GLY A 259 -17.15 -35.07 -17.06
CA GLY A 259 -15.85 -35.14 -17.70
C GLY A 259 -15.14 -36.50 -17.57
N GLY A 260 -14.12 -36.70 -18.41
CA GLY A 260 -13.24 -37.88 -18.38
C GLY A 260 -13.84 -39.14 -18.99
N SER A 261 -13.23 -40.30 -18.71
CA SER A 261 -13.69 -41.60 -19.24
C SER A 261 -15.04 -42.00 -18.63
N THR A 262 -15.84 -42.82 -19.33
CA THR A 262 -17.15 -43.31 -18.85
C THR A 262 -17.09 -43.92 -17.45
N THR A 263 -15.98 -44.60 -17.11
CA THR A 263 -15.76 -45.14 -15.76
C THR A 263 -15.52 -44.04 -14.73
N THR A 264 -14.78 -43.00 -15.09
CA THR A 264 -14.47 -41.85 -14.21
C THR A 264 -15.72 -41.00 -13.98
N ALA A 265 -16.44 -40.68 -15.04
CA ALA A 265 -17.73 -39.98 -14.99
C ALA A 265 -18.74 -40.73 -14.12
N TYR A 266 -18.89 -42.05 -14.30
CA TYR A 266 -19.78 -42.85 -13.46
C TYR A 266 -19.34 -42.89 -11.99
N GLN A 267 -18.04 -42.92 -11.70
CA GLN A 267 -17.54 -42.86 -10.33
C GLN A 267 -17.87 -41.52 -9.65
N GLN A 268 -17.76 -40.41 -10.39
CA GLN A 268 -18.15 -39.09 -9.89
C GLN A 268 -19.67 -39.00 -9.68
N PHE A 269 -20.47 -39.44 -10.65
CA PHE A 269 -21.92 -39.56 -10.53
C PHE A 269 -22.34 -40.42 -9.32
N ALA A 270 -21.73 -41.60 -9.13
CA ALA A 270 -22.01 -42.49 -8.01
C ALA A 270 -21.53 -41.93 -6.64
N ARG A 271 -20.56 -41.01 -6.62
CA ARG A 271 -20.21 -40.24 -5.42
C ARG A 271 -21.33 -39.25 -5.08
N ARG A 272 -21.82 -38.48 -6.06
CA ARG A 272 -22.93 -37.53 -5.85
C ARG A 272 -24.24 -38.23 -5.48
N CYS A 273 -24.56 -39.35 -6.13
CA CYS A 273 -25.74 -40.15 -5.78
C CYS A 273 -25.71 -40.70 -4.35
N ARG A 274 -24.53 -40.96 -3.79
CA ARG A 274 -24.45 -41.37 -2.37
C ARG A 274 -24.91 -40.26 -1.45
N TRP A 275 -24.50 -39.04 -1.74
CA TRP A 275 -24.89 -37.86 -0.97
C TRP A 275 -26.39 -37.53 -1.14
N LEU A 276 -26.91 -37.53 -2.37
CA LEU A 276 -28.35 -37.31 -2.63
C LEU A 276 -29.26 -38.37 -1.98
N ARG A 277 -28.76 -39.60 -1.77
CA ARG A 277 -29.48 -40.64 -1.02
C ARG A 277 -29.57 -40.32 0.47
N THR A 278 -28.52 -39.76 1.04
CA THR A 278 -28.51 -39.32 2.44
C THR A 278 -29.55 -38.23 2.68
N LEU A 279 -29.71 -37.33 1.70
CA LEU A 279 -30.75 -36.31 1.71
C LEU A 279 -32.16 -36.85 1.38
N GLN A 280 -32.29 -38.17 1.19
CA GLN A 280 -33.53 -38.85 0.79
C GLN A 280 -34.11 -38.34 -0.54
N LEU A 281 -33.35 -37.62 -1.37
CA LEU A 281 -33.81 -37.09 -2.66
C LEU A 281 -33.88 -38.20 -3.71
N ILE A 282 -33.01 -39.20 -3.62
CA ILE A 282 -33.03 -40.40 -4.46
C ILE A 282 -32.96 -41.68 -3.62
N ARG A 283 -33.42 -42.79 -4.18
CA ARG A 283 -33.30 -44.14 -3.62
C ARG A 283 -32.54 -45.06 -4.57
N LYS A 284 -32.04 -46.18 -4.04
CA LYS A 284 -31.32 -47.18 -4.82
C LYS A 284 -32.03 -48.53 -4.75
N GLU A 285 -32.42 -49.07 -5.90
CA GLU A 285 -33.09 -50.37 -6.03
C GLU A 285 -32.38 -51.17 -7.15
N ASP A 286 -32.15 -52.46 -6.94
CA ASP A 286 -31.53 -53.38 -7.92
C ASP A 286 -30.23 -52.89 -8.60
N GLY A 287 -29.45 -52.06 -7.89
CA GLY A 287 -28.18 -51.51 -8.38
C GLY A 287 -28.28 -50.17 -9.10
N GLY A 288 -29.49 -49.70 -9.43
CA GLY A 288 -29.79 -48.44 -10.08
C GLY A 288 -30.36 -47.36 -9.15
N TYR A 289 -30.34 -46.11 -9.58
CA TYR A 289 -30.84 -44.96 -8.81
C TYR A 289 -32.20 -44.47 -9.34
N TYR A 290 -33.08 -44.06 -8.41
CA TYR A 290 -34.43 -43.57 -8.71
C TYR A 290 -34.70 -42.32 -7.89
N ILE A 291 -35.32 -41.30 -8.52
CA ILE A 291 -35.75 -40.10 -7.80
C ILE A 291 -36.91 -40.44 -6.85
N THR A 292 -36.98 -39.75 -5.71
CA THR A 292 -38.09 -39.83 -4.76
C THR A 292 -39.02 -38.62 -4.91
N ASP A 293 -40.20 -38.65 -4.29
CA ASP A 293 -41.10 -37.49 -4.24
C ASP A 293 -40.43 -36.24 -3.65
N SER A 294 -39.55 -36.41 -2.66
CA SER A 294 -38.74 -35.32 -2.10
C SER A 294 -37.73 -34.79 -3.11
N GLY A 295 -37.10 -35.67 -3.88
CA GLY A 295 -36.19 -35.27 -4.97
C GLY A 295 -36.89 -34.55 -6.11
N GLU A 296 -38.11 -34.99 -6.48
CA GLU A 296 -38.91 -34.29 -7.49
C GLU A 296 -39.34 -32.91 -7.01
N THR A 297 -39.73 -32.78 -5.74
CA THR A 297 -40.10 -31.49 -5.14
C THR A 297 -38.91 -30.53 -5.14
N THR A 298 -37.73 -30.98 -4.67
CA THR A 298 -36.51 -30.17 -4.68
C THR A 298 -36.05 -29.80 -6.08
N LEU A 299 -36.17 -30.70 -7.06
CA LEU A 299 -35.86 -30.39 -8.45
C LEU A 299 -36.78 -29.28 -9.00
N GLU A 300 -38.07 -29.34 -8.70
CA GLU A 300 -39.03 -28.32 -9.12
C GLU A 300 -38.82 -26.98 -8.42
N GLU A 301 -38.45 -26.99 -7.14
CA GLU A 301 -38.05 -25.78 -6.39
C GLU A 301 -36.83 -25.12 -7.01
N ILE A 302 -35.78 -25.89 -7.34
CA ILE A 302 -34.59 -25.35 -8.01
C ILE A 302 -34.93 -24.76 -9.38
N ARG A 303 -35.77 -25.44 -10.17
CA ARG A 303 -36.24 -24.92 -11.47
C ARG A 303 -37.01 -23.62 -11.31
N THR A 304 -37.91 -23.56 -10.34
CA THR A 304 -38.69 -22.35 -10.05
C THR A 304 -37.77 -21.19 -9.67
N ILE A 305 -36.73 -21.43 -8.86
CA ILE A 305 -35.75 -20.41 -8.49
C ILE A 305 -34.92 -19.97 -9.69
N GLU A 306 -34.49 -20.88 -10.56
CA GLU A 306 -33.76 -20.52 -11.79
C GLU A 306 -34.63 -19.72 -12.78
N GLU A 307 -35.89 -20.11 -12.96
CA GLU A 307 -36.86 -19.35 -13.75
C GLU A 307 -37.09 -17.96 -13.14
N GLU A 308 -37.13 -17.85 -11.82
CA GLU A 308 -37.25 -16.57 -11.11
C GLU A 308 -36.00 -15.69 -11.30
N ILE A 309 -34.80 -16.26 -11.22
CA ILE A 309 -33.53 -15.56 -11.48
C ILE A 309 -33.49 -15.07 -12.93
N GLN A 310 -33.74 -15.96 -13.90
CA GLN A 310 -33.74 -15.61 -15.33
C GLN A 310 -34.81 -14.57 -15.68
N SER A 311 -35.94 -14.59 -14.97
CA SER A 311 -37.00 -13.63 -15.21
C SER A 311 -36.84 -12.31 -14.45
N ARG A 312 -35.98 -12.25 -13.42
CA ARG A 312 -35.68 -11.05 -12.62
C ARG A 312 -34.49 -10.26 -13.17
N PHE A 313 -33.39 -10.94 -13.47
CA PHE A 313 -32.12 -10.33 -13.84
C PHE A 313 -31.95 -10.34 -15.36
N ILE A 314 -32.07 -9.17 -16.00
CA ILE A 314 -32.09 -9.05 -17.46
C ILE A 314 -30.78 -8.43 -17.96
N PRO A 315 -29.98 -9.16 -18.77
CA PRO A 315 -28.78 -8.61 -19.39
C PRO A 315 -29.09 -7.37 -20.23
N LEU A 316 -28.31 -6.31 -20.06
CA LEU A 316 -28.53 -5.02 -20.71
C LEU A 316 -28.34 -5.12 -22.23
N GLU A 317 -27.41 -5.94 -22.70
CA GLU A 317 -27.17 -6.23 -24.11
C GLU A 317 -28.44 -6.67 -24.85
N ARG A 318 -29.27 -7.49 -24.20
CA ARG A 318 -30.55 -7.97 -24.74
C ARG A 318 -31.60 -6.87 -24.91
N ILE A 319 -31.39 -5.72 -24.26
CA ILE A 319 -32.31 -4.59 -24.26
C ILE A 319 -31.86 -3.52 -25.25
N LEU A 320 -30.54 -3.31 -25.37
CA LEU A 320 -29.96 -2.14 -26.05
C LEU A 320 -29.35 -2.41 -27.43
N VAL A 321 -28.98 -3.65 -27.79
CA VAL A 321 -28.29 -3.95 -29.07
C VAL A 321 -29.23 -4.20 -30.23
N ASP A 322 -30.49 -4.56 -29.97
CA ASP A 322 -31.43 -4.95 -31.01
C ASP A 322 -32.25 -3.73 -31.52
N GLU A 323 -32.01 -3.31 -32.77
CA GLU A 323 -32.90 -2.38 -33.50
C GLU A 323 -34.30 -3.02 -33.71
N GLY A 324 -34.47 -4.33 -33.47
CA GLY A 324 -35.72 -5.06 -33.56
C GLY A 324 -36.62 -4.92 -32.31
N GLU A 325 -37.93 -5.16 -32.49
CA GLU A 325 -38.80 -5.46 -31.35
C GLU A 325 -38.15 -6.59 -30.55
N LEU A 326 -37.75 -6.35 -29.29
CA LEU A 326 -37.48 -7.39 -28.29
C LEU A 326 -38.47 -8.51 -28.55
N ASP A 327 -37.97 -9.66 -29.01
CA ASP A 327 -38.79 -10.64 -29.72
C ASP A 327 -40.09 -10.82 -28.93
N LEU A 328 -41.26 -10.66 -29.57
CA LEU A 328 -42.53 -10.85 -28.87
C LEU A 328 -42.54 -12.21 -28.16
N GLU A 329 -41.82 -13.19 -28.74
CA GLU A 329 -41.51 -14.49 -28.14
C GLU A 329 -40.70 -14.38 -26.84
N TYR A 330 -39.66 -13.53 -26.76
CA TYR A 330 -38.91 -13.27 -25.53
C TYR A 330 -39.77 -12.58 -24.46
N LEU A 331 -40.50 -11.52 -24.82
CA LEU A 331 -41.36 -10.80 -23.88
C LEU A 331 -42.51 -11.66 -23.33
N THR A 332 -42.99 -12.65 -24.10
CA THR A 332 -44.04 -13.57 -23.63
C THR A 332 -43.60 -14.52 -22.53
N GLN A 333 -42.29 -14.64 -22.26
CA GLN A 333 -41.74 -15.49 -21.21
C GLN A 333 -41.88 -14.88 -19.81
N PHE A 334 -42.18 -13.58 -19.72
CA PHE A 334 -42.23 -12.85 -18.46
C PHE A 334 -43.69 -12.59 -17.98
N PRO A 335 -43.94 -12.60 -16.67
CA PRO A 335 -45.20 -12.12 -16.09
C PRO A 335 -45.54 -10.69 -16.51
N GLU A 336 -46.83 -10.34 -16.55
CA GLU A 336 -47.33 -9.02 -17.02
C GLU A 336 -46.68 -7.83 -16.29
N GLU A 337 -46.44 -7.97 -14.98
CA GLU A 337 -45.78 -6.96 -14.15
C GLU A 337 -44.33 -6.70 -14.60
N ARG A 338 -43.53 -7.76 -14.76
CA ARG A 338 -42.14 -7.68 -15.23
C ARG A 338 -42.04 -7.17 -16.68
N ARG A 339 -42.97 -7.57 -17.54
CA ARG A 339 -43.08 -7.04 -18.92
C ARG A 339 -43.28 -5.54 -18.94
N THR A 340 -44.04 -5.00 -18.00
CA THR A 340 -44.30 -3.55 -17.90
C THR A 340 -43.02 -2.81 -17.55
N LYS A 341 -42.27 -3.30 -16.56
CA LYS A 341 -40.97 -2.72 -16.15
C LYS A 341 -39.92 -2.81 -17.26
N LEU A 342 -39.83 -3.96 -17.94
CA LEU A 342 -38.90 -4.15 -19.06
C LEU A 342 -39.21 -3.21 -20.24
N ASN A 343 -40.50 -3.05 -20.59
CA ASN A 343 -40.92 -2.09 -21.61
C ASN A 343 -40.62 -0.64 -21.20
N HIS A 344 -40.77 -0.33 -19.91
CA HIS A 344 -40.42 0.99 -19.39
C HIS A 344 -38.92 1.27 -19.54
N LEU A 345 -38.06 0.36 -19.07
CA LEU A 345 -36.60 0.46 -19.19
C LEU A 345 -36.17 0.67 -20.65
N ARG A 346 -36.65 -0.18 -21.56
CA ARG A 346 -36.36 -0.05 -23.00
C ARG A 346 -36.76 1.31 -23.54
N LYS A 347 -37.98 1.77 -23.22
CA LYS A 347 -38.50 3.06 -23.67
C LYS A 347 -37.65 4.21 -23.14
N VAL A 348 -37.19 4.15 -21.89
CA VAL A 348 -36.36 5.21 -21.31
C VAL A 348 -35.07 5.37 -22.08
N PHE A 349 -34.36 4.29 -22.41
CA PHE A 349 -33.10 4.37 -23.16
C PHE A 349 -33.30 4.74 -24.63
N HIS A 350 -34.31 4.16 -25.29
CA HIS A 350 -34.59 4.44 -26.70
C HIS A 350 -35.07 5.88 -26.92
N ASP A 351 -35.89 6.43 -26.01
CA ASP A 351 -36.38 7.81 -26.08
C ASP A 351 -35.42 8.81 -25.41
N TYR A 352 -34.20 8.39 -25.01
CA TYR A 352 -33.23 9.28 -24.39
C TYR A 352 -32.44 10.04 -25.46
N ASP A 353 -32.57 11.37 -25.43
CA ASP A 353 -31.85 12.30 -26.29
C ASP A 353 -30.62 12.87 -25.57
N PHE A 354 -29.44 12.64 -26.15
CA PHE A 354 -28.18 13.21 -25.72
C PHE A 354 -28.04 14.61 -26.32
N SER A 355 -27.93 15.61 -25.46
CA SER A 355 -27.57 16.96 -25.87
C SER A 355 -26.14 16.96 -26.42
N ILE A 356 -25.97 17.37 -27.68
CA ILE A 356 -24.67 17.44 -28.33
C ILE A 356 -24.30 18.88 -28.70
N ILE A 357 -23.01 19.18 -28.60
CA ILE A 357 -22.42 20.44 -29.01
C ILE A 357 -21.40 20.14 -30.10
N LEU A 358 -21.63 20.66 -31.30
CA LEU A 358 -20.73 20.53 -32.43
C LEU A 358 -19.89 21.79 -32.59
N THR A 359 -18.59 21.60 -32.80
CA THR A 359 -17.67 22.68 -33.18
C THR A 359 -16.97 22.30 -34.48
N ASN A 360 -16.87 23.25 -35.42
CA ASN A 360 -16.13 23.09 -36.67
C ASN A 360 -14.97 24.09 -36.68
N LYS A 361 -13.98 23.92 -35.80
CA LYS A 361 -12.80 24.80 -35.73
C LYS A 361 -11.73 24.34 -36.71
N ALA A 362 -10.99 25.32 -37.24
CA ALA A 362 -10.06 25.18 -38.35
C ALA A 362 -8.70 24.55 -37.98
N ASP A 363 -8.26 24.68 -36.73
CA ASP A 363 -6.98 24.14 -36.28
C ASP A 363 -7.09 23.29 -35.01
N TRP A 364 -6.15 22.36 -34.91
CA TRP A 364 -6.04 21.36 -33.85
C TRP A 364 -5.66 21.98 -32.50
N GLU A 365 -4.80 23.01 -32.50
CA GLU A 365 -4.38 23.72 -31.29
C GLU A 365 -5.57 24.32 -30.54
N ALA A 366 -6.55 24.89 -31.27
CA ALA A 366 -7.75 25.44 -30.66
C ALA A 366 -8.70 24.38 -30.08
N VAL A 367 -8.55 23.10 -30.46
CA VAL A 367 -9.29 21.96 -29.87
C VAL A 367 -8.64 21.55 -28.56
N CYS A 368 -7.30 21.47 -28.50
CA CYS A 368 -6.57 21.25 -27.24
C CYS A 368 -6.92 22.33 -26.21
N ASP A 369 -6.94 23.60 -26.60
CA ASP A 369 -7.35 24.71 -25.73
C ASP A 369 -8.79 24.56 -25.17
N ILE A 370 -9.72 24.09 -26.00
CA ILE A 370 -11.09 23.80 -25.54
C ILE A 370 -11.07 22.64 -24.55
N PHE A 371 -10.33 21.58 -24.86
CA PHE A 371 -10.20 20.40 -24.04
C PHE A 371 -9.64 20.74 -22.65
N GLU A 372 -8.58 21.53 -22.56
CA GLU A 372 -8.00 21.98 -21.29
C GLU A 372 -9.02 22.78 -20.45
N ARG A 373 -9.76 23.69 -21.09
CA ARG A 373 -10.71 24.58 -20.40
C ARG A 373 -11.93 23.83 -19.90
N ILE A 374 -12.46 22.89 -20.67
CA ILE A 374 -13.68 22.15 -20.32
C ILE A 374 -13.42 21.13 -19.21
N ASN A 375 -12.24 20.49 -19.20
CA ASN A 375 -11.87 19.51 -18.19
C ASN A 375 -11.48 20.10 -16.81
N THR A 376 -11.82 21.38 -16.55
CA THR A 376 -11.57 22.04 -15.26
C THR A 376 -12.60 21.69 -14.17
N LYS A 377 -13.77 21.13 -14.53
CA LYS A 377 -14.87 20.85 -13.58
C LYS A 377 -15.20 19.36 -13.40
N GLY A 378 -14.60 18.47 -14.18
CA GLY A 378 -14.78 17.00 -14.12
C GLY A 378 -13.63 16.29 -13.38
N GLN A 379 -13.34 15.03 -13.73
CA GLN A 379 -12.04 14.45 -13.37
C GLN A 379 -10.96 15.25 -14.09
N THR A 380 -10.17 15.98 -13.31
CA THR A 380 -9.17 16.90 -13.83
C THR A 380 -8.09 16.17 -14.60
N LEU A 381 -7.73 16.67 -15.77
CA LEU A 381 -6.54 16.23 -16.49
C LEU A 381 -5.31 16.42 -15.59
N THR A 382 -4.48 15.38 -15.55
CA THR A 382 -3.19 15.45 -14.88
C THR A 382 -2.24 16.37 -15.66
N VAL A 383 -1.13 16.76 -15.03
CA VAL A 383 -0.09 17.53 -15.75
C VAL A 383 0.47 16.74 -16.93
N VAL A 384 0.54 15.40 -16.79
CA VAL A 384 1.01 14.49 -17.84
C VAL A 384 0.05 14.51 -19.03
N ASP A 385 -1.26 14.37 -18.81
CA ASP A 385 -2.27 14.39 -19.88
C ASP A 385 -2.21 15.69 -20.69
N LEU A 386 -2.05 16.82 -19.99
CA LEU A 386 -1.94 18.14 -20.62
C LEU A 386 -0.64 18.26 -21.43
N MET A 387 0.47 17.74 -20.92
CA MET A 387 1.73 17.73 -21.67
C MET A 387 1.66 16.84 -22.90
N ILE A 388 1.06 15.65 -22.81
CA ILE A 388 0.84 14.77 -23.97
C ILE A 388 0.06 15.51 -25.05
N ALA A 389 -1.02 16.21 -24.67
CA ALA A 389 -1.80 17.00 -25.60
C ALA A 389 -1.02 18.19 -26.19
N LYS A 390 -0.17 18.83 -25.40
CA LYS A 390 0.61 20.01 -25.81
C LYS A 390 1.80 19.68 -26.70
N THR A 391 2.50 18.57 -26.45
CA THR A 391 3.67 18.16 -27.24
C THR A 391 3.28 17.37 -28.49
N TRP A 392 1.99 17.05 -28.65
CA TRP A 392 1.47 16.37 -29.83
C TRP A 392 1.68 17.20 -31.10
N SER A 393 2.59 16.77 -31.97
CA SER A 393 2.82 17.38 -33.29
C SER A 393 2.53 16.43 -34.45
N GLY A 394 1.71 15.40 -34.23
CA GLY A 394 1.55 14.30 -35.18
C GLY A 394 2.74 13.33 -35.15
N GLN A 395 3.09 12.76 -36.31
CA GLN A 395 3.92 11.55 -36.47
C GLN A 395 5.40 11.65 -36.02
N GLU A 396 5.92 12.84 -35.69
CA GLU A 396 7.35 13.03 -35.37
C GLU A 396 7.70 12.86 -33.89
N PHE A 397 6.76 13.13 -32.98
CA PHE A 397 6.99 13.00 -31.53
C PHE A 397 5.66 12.82 -30.79
N ASN A 398 5.52 11.68 -30.11
CA ASN A 398 4.38 11.38 -29.25
C ASN A 398 4.89 11.10 -27.84
N LEU A 399 4.74 12.06 -26.93
CA LEU A 399 5.20 11.94 -25.56
C LEU A 399 4.65 10.71 -24.82
N ARG A 400 3.46 10.21 -25.17
CA ARG A 400 2.93 8.98 -24.56
C ARG A 400 3.76 7.76 -24.98
N ASP A 401 4.01 7.64 -26.28
CA ASP A 401 4.78 6.52 -26.82
C ASP A 401 6.22 6.58 -26.33
N GLU A 402 6.81 7.77 -26.30
CA GLU A 402 8.16 8.02 -25.78
C GLU A 402 8.29 7.66 -24.29
N LEU A 403 7.28 7.99 -23.47
CA LEU A 403 7.24 7.59 -22.06
C LEU A 403 7.14 6.06 -21.93
N ALA A 404 6.32 5.41 -22.75
CA ALA A 404 6.15 3.97 -22.74
C ALA A 404 7.43 3.24 -23.20
N GLU A 405 8.03 3.67 -24.31
CA GLU A 405 9.28 3.14 -24.85
C GLU A 405 10.43 3.29 -23.85
N PHE A 406 10.53 4.45 -23.20
CA PHE A 406 11.54 4.66 -22.16
C PHE A 406 11.37 3.68 -20.99
N LYS A 407 10.14 3.49 -20.48
CA LYS A 407 9.87 2.53 -19.39
C LYS A 407 10.17 1.09 -19.78
N ASP A 408 9.82 0.71 -21.01
CA ASP A 408 10.14 -0.61 -21.56
C ASP A 408 11.66 -0.80 -21.67
N GLU A 409 12.40 0.25 -22.05
CA GLU A 409 13.86 0.21 -22.16
C GLU A 409 14.54 0.01 -20.79
N ILE A 410 14.08 0.70 -19.74
CA ILE A 410 14.62 0.52 -18.39
C ILE A 410 14.07 -0.73 -17.67
N GLY A 411 12.99 -1.32 -18.18
CA GLY A 411 12.33 -2.48 -17.58
C GLY A 411 11.69 -2.22 -16.21
N GLU A 412 11.44 -0.94 -15.89
CA GLU A 412 11.06 -0.45 -14.56
C GLU A 412 9.94 0.60 -14.68
N ASP A 413 9.01 0.62 -13.71
CA ASP A 413 7.86 1.54 -13.74
C ASP A 413 8.15 2.81 -12.93
N LEU A 414 8.67 3.84 -13.60
CA LEU A 414 8.84 5.17 -13.03
C LEU A 414 7.59 6.04 -13.28
N PRO A 415 7.03 6.77 -12.29
CA PRO A 415 5.84 7.58 -12.53
C PRO A 415 6.10 8.68 -13.56
N ASP A 416 5.21 8.84 -14.55
CA ASP A 416 5.35 9.79 -15.68
C ASP A 416 5.58 11.23 -15.21
N ILE A 417 4.90 11.62 -14.13
CA ILE A 417 5.08 12.95 -13.53
C ILE A 417 6.52 13.17 -13.05
N THR A 418 7.21 12.13 -12.59
CA THR A 418 8.63 12.18 -12.19
C THR A 418 9.51 12.41 -13.42
N ILE A 419 9.23 11.74 -14.53
CA ILE A 419 9.95 11.94 -15.80
C ILE A 419 9.75 13.38 -16.29
N LEU A 420 8.52 13.89 -16.30
CA LEU A 420 8.25 15.28 -16.69
C LEU A 420 8.85 16.31 -15.72
N GLN A 421 8.96 15.99 -14.44
CA GLN A 421 9.69 16.82 -13.48
C GLN A 421 11.19 16.85 -13.79
N ALA A 422 11.80 15.73 -14.18
CA ALA A 422 13.18 15.68 -14.65
C ALA A 422 13.37 16.49 -15.93
N VAL A 423 12.51 16.31 -16.94
CA VAL A 423 12.51 17.12 -18.18
C VAL A 423 12.45 18.61 -17.86
N SER A 424 11.49 19.03 -17.04
CA SER A 424 11.32 20.43 -16.67
C SER A 424 12.50 20.98 -15.85
N LEU A 425 13.01 20.22 -14.88
CA LEU A 425 14.14 20.64 -14.06
C LEU A 425 15.43 20.74 -14.89
N ASN A 426 15.65 19.83 -15.85
CA ASN A 426 16.82 19.82 -16.71
C ASN A 426 16.80 20.99 -17.72
N ILE A 427 15.65 21.23 -18.37
CA ILE A 427 15.53 22.30 -19.38
C ILE A 427 15.45 23.69 -18.72
N ALA A 428 14.61 23.84 -17.69
CA ALA A 428 14.23 25.16 -17.15
C ALA A 428 14.80 25.46 -15.75
N GLY A 429 15.42 24.49 -15.08
CA GLY A 429 15.84 24.62 -13.67
C GLY A 429 14.68 24.70 -12.69
N ARG A 430 13.44 24.44 -13.13
CA ARG A 430 12.20 24.49 -12.33
C ARG A 430 11.23 23.43 -12.79
N CYS A 431 10.40 22.91 -11.89
CA CYS A 431 9.54 21.77 -12.19
C CYS A 431 8.17 21.78 -11.47
N ARG A 432 7.66 22.95 -11.08
CA ARG A 432 6.26 23.03 -10.63
C ARG A 432 5.33 22.86 -11.82
N ARG A 433 4.05 22.58 -11.54
CA ARG A 433 3.00 22.41 -12.57
C ARG A 433 3.02 23.49 -13.65
N GLN A 434 3.15 24.76 -13.25
CA GLN A 434 3.15 25.89 -14.20
C GLN A 434 4.41 25.93 -15.07
N ASP A 435 5.54 25.44 -14.57
CA ASP A 435 6.82 25.43 -15.27
C ASP A 435 6.83 24.28 -16.28
N ILE A 436 6.36 23.09 -15.89
CA ILE A 436 6.17 21.94 -16.78
C ILE A 436 5.25 22.32 -17.95
N LEU A 437 4.05 22.85 -17.65
CA LEU A 437 3.10 23.28 -18.68
C LEU A 437 3.58 24.52 -19.45
N GLY A 438 4.57 25.23 -18.93
CA GLY A 438 5.20 26.38 -19.58
C GLY A 438 6.28 26.00 -20.59
N LEU A 439 6.74 24.75 -20.60
CA LEU A 439 7.78 24.27 -21.51
C LEU A 439 7.34 24.40 -22.97
N ASP A 440 8.26 24.81 -23.82
CA ASP A 440 8.06 24.85 -25.26
C ASP A 440 8.09 23.42 -25.84
N SER A 441 7.15 23.09 -26.72
CA SER A 441 7.02 21.73 -27.25
C SER A 441 8.23 21.32 -28.10
N GLU A 442 8.88 22.25 -28.81
CA GLU A 442 10.10 21.93 -29.58
C GLU A 442 11.29 21.72 -28.65
N ALA A 443 11.41 22.53 -27.59
CA ALA A 443 12.47 22.34 -26.60
C ALA A 443 12.38 20.97 -25.88
N VAL A 444 11.16 20.48 -25.59
CA VAL A 444 10.98 19.14 -25.01
C VAL A 444 11.48 18.06 -25.96
N LYS A 445 11.20 18.18 -27.26
CA LYS A 445 11.64 17.21 -28.28
C LYS A 445 13.16 17.21 -28.46
N GLU A 446 13.76 18.40 -28.57
CA GLU A 446 15.20 18.55 -28.81
C GLU A 446 16.03 17.99 -27.65
N GLU A 447 15.56 18.14 -26.41
CA GLU A 447 16.29 17.76 -25.19
C GLU A 447 15.89 16.39 -24.64
N TRP A 448 14.89 15.72 -25.23
CA TRP A 448 14.31 14.47 -24.72
C TRP A 448 15.38 13.38 -24.50
N GLU A 449 16.15 13.08 -25.53
CA GLU A 449 17.19 12.04 -25.51
C GLU A 449 18.25 12.29 -24.44
N ASP A 450 18.72 13.53 -24.30
CA ASP A 450 19.75 13.89 -23.32
C ASP A 450 19.21 13.79 -21.88
N VAL A 451 17.95 14.16 -21.65
CA VAL A 451 17.29 14.01 -20.36
C VAL A 451 17.08 12.54 -20.02
N ILE A 452 16.60 11.73 -20.96
CA ILE A 452 16.38 10.30 -20.77
C ILE A 452 17.70 9.59 -20.45
N GLU A 453 18.78 9.90 -21.16
CA GLU A 453 20.12 9.39 -20.83
C GLU A 453 20.57 9.82 -19.42
N SER A 454 20.28 11.05 -19.02
CA SER A 454 20.59 11.55 -17.66
C SER A 454 19.81 10.78 -16.58
N ILE A 455 18.57 10.39 -16.86
CA ILE A 455 17.77 9.53 -15.98
C ILE A 455 18.39 8.13 -15.90
N LYS A 456 18.75 7.51 -17.03
CA LYS A 456 19.43 6.21 -17.06
C LYS A 456 20.72 6.22 -16.24
N LYS A 457 21.55 7.26 -16.40
CA LYS A 457 22.76 7.46 -15.59
C LYS A 457 22.48 7.60 -14.10
N SER A 458 21.35 8.19 -13.73
CA SER A 458 20.91 8.28 -12.34
C SER A 458 20.55 6.91 -11.77
N ILE A 459 19.85 6.09 -12.57
CA ILE A 459 19.50 4.72 -12.21
C ILE A 459 20.77 3.87 -12.05
N ASP A 460 21.65 3.89 -13.05
CA ASP A 460 22.96 3.21 -13.02
C ASP A 460 23.79 3.65 -11.81
N PHE A 461 23.77 4.94 -11.46
CA PHE A 461 24.48 5.45 -10.30
C PHE A 461 23.93 4.86 -9.00
N LEU A 462 22.61 4.75 -8.85
CA LEU A 462 22.01 4.18 -7.64
C LEU A 462 22.27 2.67 -7.55
N ASP A 463 22.16 1.95 -8.67
CA ASP A 463 22.49 0.52 -8.71
C ASP A 463 23.97 0.28 -8.34
N ASN A 464 24.91 0.94 -9.03
CA ASN A 464 26.35 0.73 -8.80
C ASN A 464 26.87 1.15 -7.42
N ASN A 465 26.14 1.99 -6.69
CA ASN A 465 26.61 2.60 -5.44
C ASN A 465 25.81 2.23 -4.20
N LEU A 466 24.55 1.84 -4.37
CA LEU A 466 23.66 1.44 -3.29
C LEU A 466 23.14 0.00 -3.48
N SER A 467 23.58 -0.69 -4.53
CA SER A 467 23.12 -2.02 -4.92
C SER A 467 21.60 -2.07 -5.05
N LEU A 468 21.01 -1.01 -5.62
CA LEU A 468 19.58 -0.84 -5.73
C LEU A 468 18.99 -1.83 -6.75
N PRO A 469 18.22 -2.83 -6.32
CA PRO A 469 17.77 -3.89 -7.21
C PRO A 469 16.69 -3.48 -8.23
N THR A 470 15.86 -2.52 -7.85
CA THR A 470 14.69 -2.07 -8.61
C THR A 470 14.26 -0.68 -8.14
N LEU A 471 13.66 0.11 -9.02
CA LEU A 471 13.15 1.44 -8.69
C LEU A 471 11.98 1.39 -7.71
N ASP A 472 11.27 0.27 -7.62
CA ASP A 472 10.20 0.06 -6.65
C ASP A 472 10.72 0.12 -5.20
N LEU A 473 12.02 -0.11 -4.96
CA LEU A 473 12.65 0.00 -3.64
C LEU A 473 13.14 1.41 -3.29
N LEU A 474 13.07 2.36 -4.23
CA LEU A 474 13.41 3.75 -3.91
C LEU A 474 12.47 4.33 -2.84
N PRO A 475 13.02 4.98 -1.80
CA PRO A 475 12.22 5.70 -0.81
C PRO A 475 11.25 6.67 -1.48
N TYR A 476 11.72 7.41 -2.47
CA TYR A 476 10.92 8.30 -3.29
C TYR A 476 11.38 8.25 -4.75
N PRO A 477 10.49 7.99 -5.72
CA PRO A 477 10.81 8.10 -7.15
C PRO A 477 11.37 9.49 -7.51
N ALA A 478 10.91 10.53 -6.81
CA ALA A 478 11.38 11.91 -6.96
C ALA A 478 12.90 12.08 -6.78
N GLN A 479 13.60 11.15 -6.10
CA GLN A 479 15.07 11.21 -5.96
C GLN A 479 15.81 11.08 -7.31
N ILE A 480 15.17 10.49 -8.33
CA ILE A 480 15.75 10.42 -9.67
C ILE A 480 15.86 11.82 -10.31
N VAL A 481 14.98 12.75 -9.97
CA VAL A 481 14.88 14.06 -10.64
C VAL A 481 16.13 14.93 -10.40
N PRO A 482 16.61 15.14 -9.15
CA PRO A 482 17.83 15.91 -8.93
C PRO A 482 19.08 15.18 -9.45
N LEU A 483 19.16 13.85 -9.31
CA LEU A 483 20.28 13.09 -9.90
C LEU A 483 20.34 13.28 -11.42
N SER A 484 19.19 13.25 -12.10
CA SER A 484 19.12 13.51 -13.53
C SER A 484 19.64 14.91 -13.86
N ARG A 485 19.31 15.92 -13.05
CA ARG A 485 19.86 17.28 -13.20
C ARG A 485 21.38 17.32 -13.07
N PHE A 486 21.95 16.60 -12.10
CA PHE A 486 23.40 16.48 -11.95
C PHE A 486 24.05 15.90 -13.23
N PHE A 487 23.55 14.76 -13.71
CA PHE A 487 24.11 14.09 -14.90
C PHE A 487 23.92 14.91 -16.17
N TYR A 488 22.77 15.57 -16.33
CA TYR A 488 22.49 16.47 -17.45
C TYR A 488 23.49 17.62 -17.50
N GLN A 489 23.77 18.27 -16.37
CA GLN A 489 24.78 19.34 -16.28
C GLN A 489 26.22 18.86 -16.52
N MET A 490 26.49 17.58 -16.23
CA MET A 490 27.78 16.95 -16.48
C MET A 490 27.93 16.45 -17.92
N GLU A 491 26.95 16.67 -18.80
CA GLU A 491 26.88 16.09 -20.15
C GLU A 491 27.01 14.55 -20.10
N ASN A 492 26.32 13.91 -19.14
CA ASN A 492 26.30 12.46 -18.91
C ASN A 492 27.67 11.81 -18.63
N LYS A 493 28.63 12.60 -18.13
CA LYS A 493 29.96 12.11 -17.71
C LYS A 493 29.93 11.54 -16.29
N GLU A 494 30.84 10.60 -16.03
CA GLU A 494 31.03 9.99 -14.72
C GLU A 494 31.44 11.02 -13.65
N PRO A 495 30.86 10.96 -12.43
CA PRO A 495 31.21 11.86 -11.34
C PRO A 495 32.62 11.58 -10.79
N SER A 496 33.25 12.62 -10.24
CA SER A 496 34.46 12.44 -9.44
C SER A 496 34.17 11.68 -8.13
N GLN A 497 35.20 11.15 -7.47
CA GLN A 497 35.03 10.46 -6.17
C GLN A 497 34.40 11.37 -5.11
N GLU A 498 34.74 12.65 -5.10
CA GLU A 498 34.17 13.62 -4.15
C GLU A 498 32.69 13.92 -4.48
N GLN A 499 32.37 14.11 -5.76
CA GLN A 499 30.98 14.31 -6.20
C GLN A 499 30.13 13.09 -5.86
N LYS A 500 30.63 11.89 -6.15
CA LYS A 500 29.98 10.62 -5.80
C LYS A 500 29.65 10.53 -4.31
N GLN A 501 30.59 10.89 -3.42
CA GLN A 501 30.33 10.91 -1.97
C GLN A 501 29.23 11.92 -1.59
N LYS A 502 29.22 13.11 -2.19
CA LYS A 502 28.18 14.14 -1.96
C LYS A 502 26.81 13.65 -2.43
N LEU A 503 26.72 13.00 -3.58
CA LEU A 503 25.48 12.43 -4.14
C LEU A 503 24.93 11.28 -3.26
N ILE A 504 25.79 10.37 -2.81
CA ILE A 504 25.39 9.29 -1.88
C ILE A 504 24.88 9.88 -0.57
N ARG A 505 25.60 10.87 -0.01
CA ARG A 505 25.19 11.54 1.23
C ARG A 505 23.85 12.26 1.07
N TRP A 506 23.63 12.92 -0.06
CA TRP A 506 22.36 13.54 -0.41
C TRP A 506 21.21 12.52 -0.48
N PHE A 507 21.44 11.37 -1.11
CA PHE A 507 20.44 10.30 -1.20
C PHE A 507 19.96 9.88 0.20
N TRP A 508 20.89 9.57 1.11
CA TRP A 508 20.55 9.15 2.48
C TRP A 508 19.86 10.25 3.28
N LYS A 509 20.35 11.49 3.18
CA LYS A 509 19.74 12.63 3.87
C LYS A 509 18.34 12.94 3.36
N SER A 510 18.08 12.84 2.06
CA SER A 510 16.74 13.06 1.49
C SER A 510 15.77 11.93 1.86
N ALA A 511 16.25 10.69 1.93
CA ALA A 511 15.46 9.53 2.32
C ALA A 511 15.01 9.57 3.79
N ILE A 512 15.92 9.87 4.73
CA ILE A 512 15.62 9.83 6.17
C ILE A 512 14.82 11.04 6.68
N SER A 513 14.93 12.20 6.01
CA SER A 513 14.28 13.45 6.41
C SER A 513 12.83 13.58 5.95
N ASN A 514 12.25 12.50 5.40
CA ASN A 514 10.94 12.52 4.74
C ASN A 514 10.84 13.64 3.69
N ARG A 515 11.93 13.88 2.95
CA ARG A 515 12.09 15.09 2.14
C ARG A 515 10.94 15.25 1.15
N PHE A 516 10.51 14.19 0.48
CA PHE A 516 9.50 14.27 -0.57
C PHE A 516 8.07 13.89 -0.14
N ASP A 517 7.74 13.90 1.16
CA ASP A 517 6.36 13.67 1.63
C ASP A 517 5.40 14.83 1.26
N SER A 518 5.94 16.03 1.05
CA SER A 518 5.16 17.23 0.76
C SER A 518 5.99 18.27 0.01
N ALA A 519 5.31 19.17 -0.69
CA ALA A 519 5.92 20.27 -1.45
C ALA A 519 7.03 19.81 -2.44
N VAL A 520 6.87 18.60 -3.00
CA VAL A 520 7.87 17.88 -3.81
C VAL A 520 8.55 18.78 -4.83
N ALA A 521 7.79 19.45 -5.70
CA ALA A 521 8.34 20.29 -6.76
C ALA A 521 9.26 21.43 -6.26
N SER A 522 8.96 22.04 -5.10
CA SER A 522 9.82 23.10 -4.57
C SER A 522 11.11 22.53 -3.98
N LYS A 523 11.04 21.35 -3.35
CA LYS A 523 12.23 20.66 -2.82
C LYS A 523 13.10 20.07 -3.92
N LEU A 524 12.50 19.66 -5.04
CA LEU A 524 13.21 19.28 -6.26
C LEU A 524 13.98 20.45 -6.87
N GLU A 525 13.40 21.67 -6.86
CA GLU A 525 14.11 22.89 -7.28
C GLU A 525 15.31 23.19 -6.37
N GLU A 526 15.12 23.14 -5.05
CA GLU A 526 16.22 23.30 -4.07
C GLU A 526 17.33 22.26 -4.29
N ASP A 527 16.95 20.99 -4.45
CA ASP A 527 17.93 19.92 -4.66
C ASP A 527 18.61 20.03 -6.01
N GLY A 528 17.89 20.43 -7.07
CA GLY A 528 18.48 20.72 -8.37
C GLY A 528 19.55 21.81 -8.30
N GLN A 529 19.37 22.81 -7.44
CA GLN A 529 20.39 23.80 -7.15
C GLN A 529 21.59 23.19 -6.40
N SER A 530 21.35 22.33 -5.39
CA SER A 530 22.43 21.60 -4.73
C SER A 530 23.23 20.72 -5.70
N MET A 531 22.59 20.16 -6.73
CA MET A 531 23.30 19.40 -7.77
C MET A 531 24.22 20.29 -8.59
N GLU A 532 23.78 21.50 -8.93
CA GLU A 532 24.59 22.50 -9.64
C GLU A 532 25.82 22.93 -8.81
N GLU A 533 25.64 23.08 -7.49
CA GLU A 533 26.73 23.32 -6.54
C GLU A 533 27.74 22.15 -6.50
N ILE A 534 27.26 20.90 -6.55
CA ILE A 534 28.13 19.70 -6.61
C ILE A 534 28.90 19.63 -7.94
N VAL A 535 28.26 19.95 -9.07
CA VAL A 535 28.90 20.01 -10.40
C VAL A 535 30.02 21.05 -10.42
N THR A 536 29.78 22.22 -9.83
CA THR A 536 30.73 23.34 -9.78
C THR A 536 31.75 23.23 -8.65
N GLU A 537 31.72 22.16 -7.87
CA GLU A 537 32.55 21.92 -6.67
C GLU A 537 32.43 23.03 -5.60
N GLU A 538 31.30 23.73 -5.57
CA GLU A 538 30.98 24.68 -4.51
C GLU A 538 30.65 23.96 -3.18
N PRO A 539 30.85 24.61 -2.02
CA PRO A 539 30.42 24.04 -0.74
C PRO A 539 28.90 23.89 -0.70
N VAL A 540 28.43 22.64 -0.60
CA VAL A 540 27.01 22.30 -0.48
C VAL A 540 26.69 21.90 0.96
N GLU A 541 25.65 22.51 1.54
CA GLU A 541 25.10 22.13 2.83
C GLU A 541 23.64 21.72 2.70
N PHE A 542 23.36 20.44 2.94
CA PHE A 542 22.01 19.91 2.97
C PHE A 542 21.32 20.28 4.29
N GLN A 543 20.67 21.44 4.35
CA GLN A 543 19.95 21.95 5.54
C GLN A 543 18.58 21.29 5.74
N TYR A 544 18.52 19.97 5.65
CA TYR A 544 17.28 19.22 5.88
C TYR A 544 17.10 19.03 7.39
N SER A 545 15.86 19.11 7.87
CA SER A 545 15.56 18.73 9.25
C SER A 545 15.86 17.24 9.42
N TYR A 546 16.95 16.90 10.12
CA TYR A 546 17.24 15.51 10.48
C TYR A 546 16.14 15.03 11.42
N ILE A 547 15.34 14.08 10.95
CA ILE A 547 14.37 13.38 11.80
C ILE A 547 15.18 12.37 12.60
N ARG A 548 15.56 12.73 13.84
CA ARG A 548 16.25 11.81 14.73
C ARG A 548 15.36 10.60 14.98
N ARG A 549 15.84 9.44 14.56
CA ARG A 549 15.21 8.14 14.84
C ARG A 549 15.81 7.55 16.10
N THR A 550 14.99 6.82 16.83
CA THR A 550 15.37 6.05 18.01
C THR A 550 15.38 4.56 17.69
N VAL A 551 15.97 3.77 18.58
CA VAL A 551 15.88 2.30 18.55
C VAL A 551 14.40 1.87 18.53
N ASP A 552 13.57 2.48 19.37
CA ASP A 552 12.13 2.19 19.43
C ASP A 552 11.40 2.53 18.13
N ASP A 553 11.78 3.61 17.43
CA ASP A 553 11.19 3.94 16.13
C ASP A 553 11.44 2.83 15.10
N ILE A 554 12.63 2.22 15.11
CA ILE A 554 12.98 1.12 14.20
C ILE A 554 12.25 -0.17 14.63
N ILE A 555 12.24 -0.48 15.92
CA ILE A 555 11.56 -1.67 16.45
C ILE A 555 10.07 -1.64 16.12
N ASN A 556 9.39 -0.53 16.37
CA ASN A 556 7.95 -0.39 16.15
C ASN A 556 7.58 -0.16 14.68
N GLN A 557 8.55 0.02 13.78
CA GLN A 557 8.28 0.21 12.36
C GLN A 557 7.95 -1.13 11.70
N ASN A 558 6.67 -1.31 11.40
CA ASN A 558 6.17 -2.47 10.67
C ASN A 558 6.70 -2.46 9.22
N TYR A 559 7.14 -3.62 8.74
CA TYR A 559 7.64 -3.83 7.38
C TYR A 559 6.52 -3.64 6.35
N SER A 560 6.61 -2.53 5.61
CA SER A 560 5.71 -2.20 4.51
C SER A 560 6.45 -1.46 3.41
N LEU A 561 6.49 -2.04 2.20
CA LEU A 561 7.08 -1.41 1.02
C LEU A 561 6.32 -0.16 0.54
N ARG A 562 5.23 0.25 1.20
CA ARG A 562 4.56 1.53 0.96
C ARG A 562 5.19 2.69 1.75
N ASN A 563 5.99 2.39 2.77
CA ASN A 563 6.59 3.38 3.66
C ASN A 563 8.01 3.73 3.19
N ALA A 564 8.27 5.02 2.94
CA ALA A 564 9.57 5.50 2.46
C ALA A 564 10.72 5.23 3.44
N PHE A 565 10.48 5.30 4.76
CA PHE A 565 11.48 4.99 5.77
C PHE A 565 11.83 3.49 5.78
N VAL A 566 10.85 2.61 5.59
CA VAL A 566 11.11 1.17 5.42
C VAL A 566 11.94 0.91 4.18
N LYS A 567 11.58 1.52 3.05
CA LYS A 567 12.38 1.44 1.81
C LYS A 567 13.82 1.97 1.99
N THR A 568 13.99 3.00 2.82
CA THR A 568 15.31 3.54 3.18
C THR A 568 16.15 2.48 3.90
N ILE A 569 15.58 1.79 4.88
CA ILE A 569 16.26 0.70 5.60
C ILE A 569 16.57 -0.48 4.65
N ILE A 570 15.66 -0.79 3.71
CA ILE A 570 15.90 -1.86 2.73
C ILE A 570 17.04 -1.49 1.77
N CYS A 571 17.10 -0.24 1.30
CA CYS A 571 18.24 0.25 0.52
C CYS A 571 19.54 0.15 1.34
N LEU A 572 19.47 0.42 2.65
CA LEU A 572 20.63 0.31 3.54
C LEU A 572 21.12 -1.13 3.60
N PHE A 573 20.20 -2.08 3.81
CA PHE A 573 20.52 -3.51 3.80
C PHE A 573 21.12 -3.94 2.47
N ALA A 574 20.60 -3.45 1.34
CA ALA A 574 21.13 -3.80 0.02
C ALA A 574 22.55 -3.25 -0.17
N SER A 575 22.81 -2.01 0.29
CA SER A 575 24.12 -1.38 0.19
C SER A 575 25.23 -2.08 0.99
N GLU A 576 24.87 -2.88 2.01
CA GLU A 576 25.81 -3.73 2.74
C GLU A 576 26.19 -5.02 1.98
N ASN A 577 25.64 -5.23 0.77
CA ASN A 577 25.90 -6.37 -0.11
C ASN A 577 25.71 -7.72 0.61
N PRO A 578 24.48 -8.01 1.08
CA PRO A 578 24.21 -9.15 1.93
C PRO A 578 24.56 -10.46 1.25
N VAL A 579 25.20 -11.36 2.00
CA VAL A 579 25.50 -12.71 1.55
C VAL A 579 24.65 -13.72 2.30
N ASN A 580 24.44 -14.87 1.69
CA ASN A 580 23.65 -15.94 2.27
C ASN A 580 24.38 -16.58 3.47
N PRO A 581 23.79 -16.61 4.69
CA PRO A 581 24.43 -17.21 5.86
C PRO A 581 24.78 -18.69 5.73
N VAL A 582 24.12 -19.43 4.83
CA VAL A 582 24.33 -20.88 4.64
C VAL A 582 25.57 -21.18 3.81
N ASN A 583 25.82 -20.39 2.75
CA ASN A 583 26.82 -20.73 1.73
C ASN A 583 27.66 -19.55 1.23
N ASN A 584 27.49 -18.35 1.80
CA ASN A 584 28.14 -17.09 1.41
C ASN A 584 27.90 -16.69 -0.05
N ALA A 585 26.88 -17.26 -0.72
CA ALA A 585 26.50 -16.81 -2.04
C ALA A 585 25.97 -15.36 -1.94
N PRO A 586 26.35 -14.45 -2.86
CA PRO A 586 25.74 -13.14 -2.94
C PRO A 586 24.22 -13.28 -3.08
N VAL A 587 23.46 -12.48 -2.34
CA VAL A 587 22.03 -12.35 -2.61
C VAL A 587 21.89 -11.58 -3.93
N SER A 588 21.42 -12.24 -4.98
CA SER A 588 21.21 -11.60 -6.29
C SER A 588 20.11 -10.55 -6.21
N HIS A 589 20.39 -9.38 -6.79
CA HIS A 589 19.46 -8.25 -6.88
C HIS A 589 18.52 -8.33 -8.09
N ASP A 590 18.79 -9.21 -9.06
CA ASP A 590 18.05 -9.29 -10.33
C ASP A 590 16.61 -9.86 -10.19
N ASN A 591 16.20 -10.29 -8.99
CA ASN A 591 14.95 -11.03 -8.76
C ASN A 591 13.90 -10.31 -7.90
N PHE A 592 14.16 -9.07 -7.46
CA PHE A 592 13.27 -8.30 -6.58
C PHE A 592 12.07 -7.66 -7.30
N SER A 593 11.59 -8.25 -8.41
CA SER A 593 10.39 -7.76 -9.10
C SER A 593 9.16 -7.86 -8.20
N LYS A 594 8.13 -7.02 -8.48
CA LYS A 594 6.81 -6.98 -7.80
C LYS A 594 6.17 -8.35 -7.52
N TYR A 595 6.60 -9.40 -8.23
CA TYR A 595 6.05 -10.75 -8.18
C TYR A 595 6.83 -11.73 -7.28
N LYS A 596 7.87 -11.30 -6.56
CA LYS A 596 8.65 -12.18 -5.66
C LYS A 596 8.94 -11.54 -4.30
N GLN A 597 7.90 -11.38 -3.46
CA GLN A 597 8.05 -11.13 -2.00
C GLN A 597 8.86 -12.22 -1.26
N THR A 598 9.27 -13.29 -1.96
CA THR A 598 9.93 -14.49 -1.45
C THR A 598 11.42 -14.32 -1.09
N GLU A 599 11.97 -13.10 -1.12
CA GLU A 599 13.40 -12.85 -0.86
C GLU A 599 13.67 -12.04 0.42
N MET A 600 12.62 -11.58 1.10
CA MET A 600 12.69 -10.94 2.42
C MET A 600 12.09 -11.86 3.47
N HIS A 601 12.89 -12.19 4.48
CA HIS A 601 12.57 -13.20 5.49
C HIS A 601 12.64 -12.64 6.90
N HIS A 602 11.77 -13.13 7.77
CA HIS A 602 11.90 -12.89 9.20
C HIS A 602 13.07 -13.71 9.76
N ILE A 603 14.00 -13.07 10.46
CA ILE A 603 15.10 -13.75 11.16
C ILE A 603 14.54 -14.66 12.24
N PHE A 604 13.69 -14.11 13.11
CA PHE A 604 12.83 -14.92 13.98
C PHE A 604 11.56 -15.31 13.20
N PRO A 605 11.35 -16.60 12.89
CA PRO A 605 10.24 -17.00 12.03
C PRO A 605 8.88 -16.67 12.63
N ARG A 606 7.94 -16.23 11.78
CA ARG A 606 6.58 -15.85 12.19
C ARG A 606 5.84 -16.96 12.94
N ASN A 607 5.96 -18.20 12.47
CA ASN A 607 5.31 -19.34 13.12
C ASN A 607 5.87 -19.57 14.52
N TYR A 608 7.20 -19.52 14.68
CA TYR A 608 7.85 -19.63 15.98
C TYR A 608 7.38 -18.54 16.95
N LEU A 609 7.42 -17.26 16.56
CA LEU A 609 7.03 -16.15 17.43
C LEU A 609 5.53 -16.18 17.83
N ARG A 610 4.65 -16.63 16.93
CA ARG A 610 3.22 -16.82 17.24
C ARG A 610 3.00 -17.86 18.34
N THR A 611 3.79 -18.94 18.36
CA THR A 611 3.72 -19.92 19.46
C THR A 611 4.17 -19.35 20.81
N GLN A 612 5.00 -18.30 20.79
CA GLN A 612 5.44 -17.59 22.00
C GLN A 612 4.49 -16.45 22.41
N GLY A 613 3.38 -16.24 21.68
CA GLY A 613 2.39 -15.22 21.98
C GLY A 613 2.81 -13.80 21.62
N VAL A 614 3.76 -13.63 20.68
CA VAL A 614 4.17 -12.30 20.20
C VAL A 614 3.13 -11.78 19.20
N GLU A 615 2.75 -10.52 19.36
CA GLU A 615 1.79 -9.83 18.49
C GLU A 615 2.32 -9.67 17.06
N ASP A 616 1.44 -9.76 16.06
CA ASP A 616 1.80 -9.70 14.64
C ASP A 616 2.49 -8.36 14.26
N GLU A 617 2.22 -7.27 14.97
CA GLU A 617 2.90 -5.97 14.77
C GLU A 617 4.39 -6.05 15.10
N MET A 618 4.73 -6.66 16.24
CA MET A 618 6.12 -6.84 16.67
C MET A 618 6.85 -7.85 15.79
N ILE A 619 6.18 -8.94 15.40
CA ILE A 619 6.75 -9.95 14.48
C ILE A 619 7.22 -9.30 13.17
N ASN A 620 6.41 -8.39 12.63
CA ASN A 620 6.69 -7.71 11.37
C ASN A 620 7.54 -6.44 11.52
N SER A 621 8.23 -6.26 12.65
CA SER A 621 9.26 -5.22 12.80
C SER A 621 10.28 -5.28 11.65
N ILE A 622 10.63 -4.13 11.06
CA ILE A 622 11.68 -4.04 10.04
C ILE A 622 13.03 -4.56 10.54
N ALA A 623 13.31 -4.43 11.84
CA ALA A 623 14.50 -4.99 12.48
C ALA A 623 14.53 -6.53 12.46
N ASN A 624 13.38 -7.19 12.26
CA ASN A 624 13.30 -8.65 12.12
C ASN A 624 13.44 -9.12 10.66
N ILE A 625 13.64 -8.24 9.68
CA ILE A 625 13.71 -8.62 8.26
C ILE A 625 15.16 -8.76 7.78
N MET A 626 15.43 -9.75 6.92
CA MET A 626 16.71 -9.92 6.23
C MET A 626 16.52 -10.40 4.79
N PHE A 627 17.56 -10.28 3.97
CA PHE A 627 17.56 -10.80 2.61
C PHE A 627 17.99 -12.28 2.58
N LEU A 628 17.20 -13.14 1.90
CA LEU A 628 17.55 -14.53 1.62
C LEU A 628 17.17 -14.90 0.18
N PRO A 629 17.97 -15.70 -0.56
CA PRO A 629 17.63 -16.08 -1.93
C PRO A 629 16.40 -17.03 -2.01
N ALA A 630 15.56 -16.85 -3.05
CA ALA A 630 14.32 -17.61 -3.24
C ALA A 630 14.49 -19.15 -3.37
N ASN A 631 15.69 -19.66 -3.66
CA ASN A 631 15.95 -21.09 -3.81
C ASN A 631 16.00 -21.87 -2.48
N ILE A 632 16.03 -21.17 -1.34
CA ILE A 632 15.98 -21.77 0.01
C ILE A 632 14.56 -21.78 0.58
N ASN A 633 13.62 -21.09 -0.07
CA ASN A 633 12.24 -20.94 0.38
C ASN A 633 11.38 -22.23 0.32
N LYS A 634 12.01 -23.40 0.09
CA LYS A 634 11.36 -24.72 0.05
C LYS A 634 11.93 -25.73 1.03
N SER A 635 12.87 -25.35 1.90
CA SER A 635 13.34 -26.24 2.95
C SER A 635 12.84 -25.78 4.32
N SER A 636 12.49 -26.78 5.12
CA SER A 636 12.24 -26.81 6.55
C SER A 636 13.29 -26.12 7.45
N ASP A 637 14.19 -25.33 6.89
CA ASP A 637 15.42 -24.89 7.56
C ASP A 637 15.25 -23.54 8.29
N PHE A 638 14.16 -22.80 8.06
CA PHE A 638 13.84 -21.52 8.75
C PHE A 638 12.44 -21.54 9.39
N SER A 639 11.91 -22.72 9.74
CA SER A 639 10.66 -22.83 10.52
C SER A 639 10.89 -22.80 12.03
N ASP A 640 12.10 -23.17 12.45
CA ASP A 640 12.47 -23.40 13.84
C ASP A 640 13.12 -22.15 14.47
N SER A 641 13.43 -22.18 15.76
CA SER A 641 13.97 -21.00 16.42
C SER A 641 15.36 -20.60 15.87
N PRO A 642 15.76 -19.31 15.93
CA PRO A 642 17.07 -18.88 15.45
C PRO A 642 18.25 -19.69 15.95
N LYS A 643 18.25 -20.03 17.24
CA LYS A 643 19.27 -20.90 17.81
C LYS A 643 19.35 -22.26 17.12
N GLU A 644 18.21 -22.87 16.82
CA GLU A 644 18.14 -24.22 16.23
C GLU A 644 18.68 -24.18 14.80
N TYR A 645 18.13 -23.35 13.93
CA TYR A 645 18.58 -23.34 12.54
C TYR A 645 20.02 -22.81 12.38
N LEU A 646 20.43 -21.79 13.15
CA LEU A 646 21.80 -21.28 13.07
C LEU A 646 22.83 -22.32 13.53
N SER A 647 22.45 -23.20 14.47
CA SER A 647 23.33 -24.29 14.94
C SER A 647 23.49 -25.41 13.90
N GLU A 648 22.54 -25.55 12.97
CA GLU A 648 22.59 -26.55 11.90
C GLU A 648 23.34 -26.06 10.65
N ILE A 649 23.52 -24.74 10.50
CA ILE A 649 24.28 -24.16 9.40
C ILE A 649 25.77 -24.48 9.54
N ASN A 650 26.28 -25.29 8.62
CA ASN A 650 27.70 -25.63 8.54
C ASN A 650 28.47 -24.60 7.67
N ASN A 651 28.50 -23.34 8.11
CA ASN A 651 29.26 -22.26 7.48
C ASN A 651 30.38 -21.76 8.42
N PRO A 652 31.67 -22.00 8.12
CA PRO A 652 32.79 -21.50 8.93
C PRO A 652 32.88 -19.97 9.01
N GLN A 653 32.20 -19.26 8.11
CA GLN A 653 32.17 -17.79 8.02
C GLN A 653 30.78 -17.23 8.34
N LEU A 654 30.02 -17.93 9.19
CA LEU A 654 28.66 -17.51 9.54
C LEU A 654 28.61 -16.10 10.15
N GLU A 655 29.56 -15.76 11.03
CA GLU A 655 29.62 -14.42 11.63
C GLU A 655 29.91 -13.35 10.59
N ASP A 656 30.91 -13.55 9.72
CA ASP A 656 31.19 -12.65 8.59
C ASP A 656 29.95 -12.46 7.69
N ALA A 657 29.20 -13.54 7.45
CA ALA A 657 27.96 -13.48 6.67
C ALA A 657 26.88 -12.67 7.39
N LEU A 658 26.67 -12.89 8.68
CA LEU A 658 25.67 -12.17 9.49
C LEU A 658 26.03 -10.69 9.70
N GLU A 659 27.32 -10.34 9.68
CA GLU A 659 27.78 -8.95 9.68
C GLU A 659 27.21 -8.17 8.49
N THR A 660 27.13 -8.79 7.30
CA THR A 660 26.49 -8.19 6.11
C THR A 660 24.98 -7.95 6.26
N HIS A 661 24.35 -8.50 7.31
CA HIS A 661 22.94 -8.27 7.68
C HIS A 661 22.79 -7.38 8.92
N LEU A 662 23.86 -6.65 9.27
CA LEU A 662 23.97 -5.78 10.44
C LEU A 662 23.89 -6.55 11.77
N ILE A 663 24.51 -7.72 11.83
CA ILE A 663 24.61 -8.56 13.04
C ILE A 663 26.08 -8.95 13.27
N PRO A 664 26.97 -8.01 13.64
CA PRO A 664 28.41 -8.25 13.73
C PRO A 664 28.85 -9.14 14.90
N ASN A 665 28.00 -9.34 15.92
CA ASN A 665 28.32 -10.17 17.08
C ASN A 665 27.14 -11.10 17.41
N LEU A 666 27.30 -12.37 17.07
CA LEU A 666 26.26 -13.38 17.21
C LEU A 666 25.90 -13.66 18.69
N ASP A 667 26.88 -13.67 19.59
CA ASP A 667 26.66 -13.92 21.02
C ASP A 667 25.91 -12.77 21.72
N GLU A 668 26.18 -11.53 21.31
CA GLU A 668 25.53 -10.34 21.87
C GLU A 668 24.12 -10.10 21.30
N SER A 669 23.88 -10.58 20.08
CA SER A 669 22.64 -10.35 19.32
C SER A 669 21.37 -10.95 19.91
N GLY A 670 21.46 -11.88 20.88
CA GLY A 670 20.29 -12.59 21.41
C GLY A 670 19.80 -13.78 20.57
N LEU A 671 20.30 -13.97 19.34
CA LEU A 671 19.92 -15.09 18.46
C LEU A 671 20.22 -16.46 19.08
N MET A 672 21.41 -16.66 19.62
CA MET A 672 21.83 -17.96 20.21
C MET A 672 21.10 -18.33 21.52
N ASN A 673 20.34 -17.38 22.08
CA ASN A 673 19.53 -17.57 23.27
C ASN A 673 18.02 -17.52 22.99
N ASN A 674 17.61 -17.36 21.72
CA ASN A 674 16.22 -17.12 21.31
C ASN A 674 15.57 -15.92 22.05
N ASP A 675 16.37 -14.90 22.38
CA ASP A 675 15.92 -13.70 23.08
C ASP A 675 15.52 -12.63 22.06
N TYR A 676 14.21 -12.58 21.75
CA TYR A 676 13.68 -11.74 20.69
C TYR A 676 13.79 -10.24 21.00
N ASP A 677 13.48 -9.82 22.22
CA ASP A 677 13.54 -8.41 22.62
C ASP A 677 14.98 -7.90 22.59
N ARG A 678 15.93 -8.70 23.09
CA ARG A 678 17.36 -8.36 23.00
C ARG A 678 17.81 -8.26 21.55
N PHE A 679 17.36 -9.18 20.69
CA PHE A 679 17.66 -9.16 19.27
C PHE A 679 17.14 -7.90 18.57
N LEU A 680 15.88 -7.54 18.80
CA LEU A 680 15.30 -6.33 18.21
C LEU A 680 16.08 -5.08 18.63
N ASN A 681 16.39 -4.93 19.92
CA ASN A 681 17.18 -3.80 20.43
C ASN A 681 18.59 -3.76 19.83
N TYR A 682 19.29 -4.90 19.83
CA TYR A 682 20.63 -5.00 19.27
C TYR A 682 20.65 -4.62 17.79
N ARG A 683 19.76 -5.22 17.00
CA ARG A 683 19.71 -5.01 15.55
C ARG A 683 19.24 -3.61 15.18
N ALA A 684 18.23 -3.08 15.85
CA ALA A 684 17.79 -1.70 15.65
C ALA A 684 18.91 -0.69 15.96
N GLN A 685 19.74 -0.94 16.98
CA GLN A 685 20.92 -0.11 17.25
C GLN A 685 21.95 -0.16 16.13
N GLN A 686 22.24 -1.35 15.56
CA GLN A 686 23.16 -1.47 14.43
C GLN A 686 22.64 -0.74 13.18
N ILE A 687 21.33 -0.82 12.92
CA ILE A 687 20.67 -0.08 11.84
C ILE A 687 20.81 1.42 12.05
N LEU A 688 20.55 1.90 13.27
CA LEU A 688 20.67 3.32 13.60
C LEU A 688 22.10 3.84 13.41
N ASN A 689 23.09 3.12 13.94
CA ASN A 689 24.52 3.46 13.79
C ASN A 689 24.90 3.55 12.31
N LYS A 690 24.43 2.61 11.49
CA LYS A 690 24.70 2.60 10.06
C LYS A 690 24.02 3.77 9.34
N LEU A 691 22.78 4.13 9.71
CA LEU A 691 22.08 5.31 9.17
C LEU A 691 22.85 6.61 9.48
N GLU A 692 23.37 6.74 10.70
CA GLU A 692 24.20 7.86 11.14
C GLU A 692 25.51 7.95 10.31
N GLU A 693 26.19 6.82 10.11
CA GLU A 693 27.38 6.71 9.27
C GLU A 693 27.11 7.21 7.83
N VAL A 694 26.10 6.67 7.16
CA VAL A 694 25.86 6.96 5.73
C VAL A 694 25.29 8.36 5.47
N THR A 695 24.62 8.95 6.46
CA THR A 695 24.18 10.35 6.40
C THR A 695 25.31 11.34 6.74
N GLY A 696 26.42 10.82 7.29
CA GLY A 696 27.52 11.59 7.86
C GLY A 696 27.08 12.46 9.04
N GLU A 697 25.91 12.17 9.60
CA GLU A 697 25.51 12.63 10.93
C GLU A 697 26.10 11.61 11.91
N GLU A 698 27.44 11.56 12.01
CA GLU A 698 28.08 10.85 13.12
C GLU A 698 27.42 11.34 14.42
N ASP A 699 27.18 10.44 15.36
CA ASP A 699 26.65 10.80 16.67
C ASP A 699 27.56 11.83 17.36
N ILE A 700 27.35 13.11 17.05
CA ILE A 700 27.91 14.26 17.75
C ILE A 700 27.12 14.46 19.06
N THR A 701 26.08 13.67 19.34
CA THR A 701 25.11 13.93 20.41
C THR A 701 24.58 12.67 21.11
N GLY A 702 25.43 12.14 21.98
CA GLY A 702 24.95 11.79 23.30
C GLY A 702 24.13 12.95 23.90
N GLY A 703 22.79 12.76 23.97
CA GLY A 703 21.90 13.45 24.90
C GLY A 703 21.36 14.86 24.58
N ALA A 704 21.54 15.42 23.37
CA ALA A 704 20.95 16.72 23.03
C ALA A 704 19.61 16.53 22.28
N GLY A 705 18.50 16.51 23.01
CA GLY A 705 17.14 16.37 22.47
C GLY A 705 16.28 17.62 22.70
N THR A 706 15.32 17.85 21.80
CA THR A 706 14.22 18.81 22.03
C THR A 706 13.29 18.24 23.10
N LEU A 707 13.12 18.97 24.20
CA LEU A 707 12.12 18.70 25.22
C LEU A 707 10.74 19.13 24.72
N SER A 708 9.74 18.26 24.88
CA SER A 708 8.35 18.54 24.51
C SER A 708 7.41 18.41 25.70
N PRO A 709 6.35 19.24 25.82
CA PRO A 709 5.27 19.02 26.78
C PRO A 709 4.60 17.66 26.70
N GLU A 710 4.64 17.04 25.53
CA GLU A 710 3.97 15.77 25.26
C GLU A 710 4.78 14.56 25.77
N THR A 711 6.07 14.75 26.09
CA THR A 711 6.99 13.68 26.51
C THR A 711 7.70 13.98 27.84
N PRO A 712 6.97 14.29 28.93
CA PRO A 712 7.57 14.73 30.19
C PRO A 712 8.51 13.69 30.83
N PHE A 713 8.22 12.40 30.64
CA PHE A 713 9.10 11.31 31.11
C PHE A 713 10.42 11.26 30.33
N THR A 714 10.35 11.34 29.01
CA THR A 714 11.54 11.36 28.12
C THR A 714 12.41 12.59 28.40
N ASN A 715 11.80 13.75 28.68
CA ASN A 715 12.55 14.95 29.08
C ASN A 715 13.36 14.73 30.36
N GLU A 716 12.80 14.01 31.34
CA GLU A 716 13.51 13.68 32.57
C GLU A 716 14.62 12.65 32.32
N MET A 717 14.41 11.68 31.43
CA MET A 717 15.44 10.70 31.04
C MET A 717 16.62 11.35 30.32
N ASN A 718 16.37 12.26 29.37
CA ASN A 718 17.42 12.98 28.65
C ASN A 718 18.34 13.77 29.60
N MET A 719 17.75 14.43 30.60
CA MET A 719 18.54 15.17 31.60
C MET A 719 19.38 14.25 32.49
N ARG A 720 18.85 13.09 32.88
CA ARG A 720 19.59 12.09 33.64
C ARG A 720 20.78 11.57 32.86
N GLU A 721 20.58 11.27 31.58
CA GLU A 721 21.61 10.77 30.69
C GLU A 721 22.77 11.78 30.51
N LEU A 722 22.47 13.07 30.41
CA LEU A 722 23.51 14.11 30.33
C LEU A 722 24.39 14.16 31.57
N VAL A 723 23.79 14.03 32.75
CA VAL A 723 24.53 13.98 34.01
C VAL A 723 25.37 12.71 34.09
N ARG A 724 24.81 11.57 33.67
CA ARG A 724 25.53 10.28 33.62
C ARG A 724 26.76 10.31 32.72
N LYS A 725 26.72 11.07 31.62
CA LYS A 725 27.84 11.23 30.67
C LYS A 725 28.93 12.21 31.12
N SER A 726 28.78 12.83 32.29
CA SER A 726 29.76 13.79 32.77
C SER A 726 31.02 13.07 33.26
N ASP A 727 32.18 13.57 32.85
CA ASP A 727 33.50 13.01 33.12
C ASP A 727 34.42 14.02 33.83
N SER A 728 35.24 13.51 34.75
CA SER A 728 36.18 14.21 35.64
C SER A 728 35.55 15.22 36.61
N TYR A 729 34.65 16.08 36.13
CA TYR A 729 33.92 17.04 36.95
C TYR A 729 32.51 17.33 36.41
N VAL A 730 31.63 17.79 37.29
CA VAL A 730 30.29 18.30 36.95
C VAL A 730 30.18 19.75 37.39
N TYR A 731 30.26 20.67 36.45
CA TYR A 731 30.04 22.10 36.69
C TYR A 731 28.66 22.50 36.16
N TRP A 732 27.79 22.93 37.06
CA TRP A 732 26.40 23.28 36.74
C TRP A 732 26.14 24.75 37.06
N PHE A 733 25.77 25.52 36.05
CA PHE A 733 25.22 26.88 36.22
C PHE A 733 23.72 26.92 35.92
N ASP A 734 22.90 27.22 36.93
CA ASP A 734 21.49 27.58 36.76
C ASP A 734 21.10 28.67 37.79
N LYS A 735 20.66 29.82 37.29
CA LYS A 735 20.16 30.94 38.12
C LYS A 735 19.03 30.56 39.07
N TYR A 736 18.26 29.52 38.72
CA TYR A 736 17.12 29.04 39.48
C TYR A 736 17.32 27.58 39.90
N PHE A 737 18.56 27.23 40.30
CA PHE A 737 18.89 25.89 40.73
C PHE A 737 18.02 25.48 41.94
N THR A 738 17.57 24.23 41.95
CA THR A 738 16.69 23.69 43.00
C THR A 738 17.20 22.33 43.46
N ARG A 739 16.60 21.81 44.55
CA ARG A 739 16.85 20.45 45.05
C ARG A 739 16.81 19.36 43.96
N LYS A 740 15.95 19.50 42.94
CA LYS A 740 15.83 18.52 41.86
C LYS A 740 17.13 18.38 41.04
N GLY A 741 17.92 19.45 40.93
CA GLY A 741 19.26 19.37 40.33
C GLY A 741 20.22 18.52 41.15
N LEU A 742 20.18 18.63 42.49
CA LEU A 742 20.97 17.76 43.38
C LEU A 742 20.56 16.29 43.22
N GLU A 743 19.26 16.01 43.06
CA GLU A 743 18.74 14.66 42.83
C GLU A 743 19.26 14.05 41.52
N TYR A 744 19.36 14.83 40.44
CA TYR A 744 19.95 14.33 39.18
C TYR A 744 21.42 13.98 39.35
N ILE A 745 22.19 14.86 40.00
CA ILE A 745 23.62 14.61 40.22
C ILE A 745 23.82 13.35 41.06
N ILE A 746 23.19 13.25 42.24
CA ILE A 746 23.46 12.13 43.15
C ILE A 746 23.01 10.77 42.61
N GLN A 747 22.01 10.74 41.73
CA GLN A 747 21.44 9.50 41.19
C GLN A 747 22.19 9.00 39.95
N GLU A 748 22.83 9.89 39.19
CA GLU A 748 23.32 9.56 37.84
C GLU A 748 24.83 9.66 37.68
N ILE A 749 25.55 10.42 38.52
CA ILE A 749 27.01 10.48 38.40
C ILE A 749 27.65 9.10 38.62
N ASP A 750 28.67 8.81 37.84
CA ASP A 750 29.56 7.70 38.11
C ASP A 750 30.65 8.16 39.08
N VAL A 751 30.77 7.44 40.21
CA VAL A 751 31.73 7.77 41.27
C VAL A 751 33.17 7.43 40.89
N ASP A 752 33.37 6.57 39.89
CA ASP A 752 34.70 6.21 39.41
C ASP A 752 35.24 7.22 38.38
N ASP A 753 34.37 8.03 37.76
CA ASP A 753 34.73 8.97 36.69
C ASP A 753 34.65 10.46 37.10
N VAL A 754 33.97 10.81 38.19
CA VAL A 754 33.78 12.22 38.61
C VAL A 754 34.45 12.51 39.95
N ASP A 755 35.44 13.42 39.96
CA ASP A 755 36.18 13.83 41.17
C ASP A 755 35.60 15.07 41.84
N GLU A 756 34.86 15.92 41.10
CA GLU A 756 34.44 17.25 41.57
C GLU A 756 33.06 17.68 41.03
N VAL A 757 32.24 18.27 41.90
CA VAL A 757 30.95 18.88 41.57
C VAL A 757 30.95 20.34 42.01
N ARG A 758 30.72 21.27 41.07
CA ARG A 758 30.56 22.71 41.35
C ARG A 758 29.22 23.22 40.86
N ILE A 759 28.45 23.82 41.76
CA ILE A 759 27.12 24.36 41.43
C ILE A 759 27.10 25.87 41.64
N LEU A 760 26.83 26.62 40.59
CA LEU A 760 26.71 28.07 40.64
C LEU A 760 25.26 28.48 40.40
N THR A 761 24.67 29.20 41.36
CA THR A 761 23.27 29.60 41.29
C THR A 761 23.03 31.07 41.63
N GLY A 762 21.82 31.57 41.35
CA GLY A 762 21.39 32.94 41.64
C GLY A 762 20.61 33.06 42.95
N THR A 763 20.32 34.29 43.37
CA THR A 763 19.66 34.57 44.66
C THR A 763 18.19 34.15 44.72
N ALA A 764 17.51 34.02 43.56
CA ALA A 764 16.06 33.87 43.49
C ALA A 764 15.49 32.56 44.10
N GLN A 765 16.25 31.46 44.08
CA GLN A 765 15.86 30.17 44.68
C GLN A 765 16.77 29.78 45.85
N THR A 766 17.67 30.68 46.26
CA THR A 766 18.59 30.41 47.37
C THR A 766 17.89 30.74 48.68
N ASP A 767 17.68 29.72 49.52
CA ASP A 767 17.08 29.86 50.85
C ASP A 767 17.74 28.91 51.86
N HIS A 768 17.26 28.94 53.12
CA HIS A 768 17.75 28.02 54.15
C HIS A 768 17.51 26.53 53.82
N ASN A 769 16.51 26.21 53.00
CA ASN A 769 16.21 24.83 52.62
C ASN A 769 17.24 24.31 51.62
N LEU A 770 17.48 25.05 50.53
CA LEU A 770 18.49 24.70 49.52
C LEU A 770 19.88 24.61 50.15
N ARG A 771 20.22 25.54 51.06
CA ARG A 771 21.47 25.46 51.83
C ARG A 771 21.58 24.15 52.62
N GLY A 772 20.52 23.78 53.35
CA GLY A 772 20.51 22.55 54.14
C GLY A 772 20.46 21.27 53.29
N ASP A 773 19.80 21.30 52.13
CA ASP A 773 19.84 20.21 51.16
C ASP A 773 21.25 20.03 50.56
N PHE A 774 21.91 21.15 50.21
CA PHE A 774 23.28 21.12 49.71
C PHE A 774 24.29 20.65 50.76
N GLU A 775 24.13 21.03 52.03
CA GLU A 775 24.99 20.56 53.14
C GLU A 775 24.97 19.02 53.25
N ARG A 776 23.78 18.42 53.25
CA ARG A 776 23.65 16.95 53.25
C ARG A 776 24.19 16.29 51.98
N PHE A 777 23.91 16.88 50.83
CA PHE A 777 24.40 16.41 49.53
C PHE A 777 25.94 16.41 49.47
N LYS A 778 26.57 17.46 50.01
CA LYS A 778 28.02 17.57 50.11
C LYS A 778 28.61 16.47 50.99
N GLU A 779 28.03 16.22 52.17
CA GLU A 779 28.47 15.14 53.06
C GLU A 779 28.43 13.78 52.35
N GLU A 780 27.35 13.47 51.60
CA GLU A 780 27.22 12.21 50.88
C GLU A 780 28.23 12.06 49.73
N LEU A 781 28.50 13.13 48.98
CA LEU A 781 29.50 13.10 47.91
C LEU A 781 30.93 12.97 48.45
N GLU A 782 31.22 13.64 49.57
CA GLU A 782 32.54 13.54 50.21
C GLU A 782 32.81 12.13 50.75
N GLU A 783 31.78 11.41 51.23
CA GLU A 783 31.88 9.97 51.58
C GLU A 783 32.21 9.09 50.36
N LYS A 784 31.78 9.50 49.16
CA LYS A 784 32.09 8.84 47.88
C LYS A 784 33.42 9.30 47.26
N GLY A 785 34.16 10.18 47.92
CA GLY A 785 35.45 10.69 47.43
C GLY A 785 35.36 11.90 46.50
N ILE A 786 34.15 12.44 46.28
CA ILE A 786 33.86 13.52 45.33
C ILE A 786 33.78 14.85 46.07
N LYS A 787 34.51 15.86 45.62
CA LYS A 787 34.45 17.21 46.22
C LYS A 787 33.21 17.94 45.73
N ALA A 788 32.45 18.56 46.63
CA ALA A 788 31.29 19.36 46.24
C ALA A 788 31.33 20.78 46.81
N GLU A 789 31.13 21.78 45.95
CA GLU A 789 31.01 23.18 46.33
C GLU A 789 29.81 23.84 45.62
N MET A 790 29.10 24.73 46.33
CA MET A 790 28.03 25.54 45.74
C MET A 790 28.24 27.01 46.10
N ARG A 791 28.10 27.87 45.09
CA ARG A 791 28.23 29.33 45.22
C ARG A 791 27.01 30.05 44.71
N VAL A 792 26.77 31.24 45.26
CA VAL A 792 25.65 32.12 44.92
C VAL A 792 26.19 33.40 44.32
N ILE A 793 25.73 33.74 43.11
CA ILE A 793 26.10 34.97 42.43
C ILE A 793 24.96 36.00 42.53
N SER A 794 25.29 37.25 42.85
CA SER A 794 24.33 38.34 43.05
C SER A 794 24.57 39.53 42.10
N GLY A 795 23.58 40.42 41.97
CA GLY A 795 23.72 41.72 41.29
C GLY A 795 23.83 41.70 39.75
N GLU A 796 24.54 42.68 39.19
CA GLU A 796 24.73 42.88 37.74
C GLU A 796 25.39 41.67 37.06
N THR A 797 26.32 40.99 37.73
CA THR A 797 27.02 39.82 37.18
C THR A 797 26.10 38.63 36.96
N ALA A 798 25.14 38.40 37.86
CA ALA A 798 24.11 37.40 37.62
C ALA A 798 23.25 37.83 36.41
N GLY A 799 22.92 39.11 36.28
CA GLY A 799 22.10 39.64 35.18
C GLY A 799 22.62 39.30 33.78
N GLU A 800 23.95 39.36 33.59
CA GLU A 800 24.62 39.20 32.28
C GLU A 800 24.59 37.77 31.71
N ILE A 801 24.38 36.74 32.53
CA ILE A 801 24.48 35.33 32.09
C ILE A 801 23.09 34.77 31.78
N HIS A 802 22.66 34.76 30.52
CA HIS A 802 21.28 34.32 30.20
C HIS A 802 21.10 32.81 30.10
N ASP A 803 22.11 32.11 29.59
CA ASP A 803 22.10 30.66 29.37
C ASP A 803 22.40 29.86 30.63
N ARG A 804 22.01 28.59 30.64
CA ARG A 804 22.30 27.65 31.73
C ARG A 804 23.18 26.54 31.18
N TRP A 805 24.11 26.06 31.99
CA TRP A 805 25.18 25.21 31.48
C TRP A 805 25.38 24.00 32.37
N LEU A 806 25.58 22.85 31.74
CA LEU A 806 26.14 21.64 32.34
C LEU A 806 27.45 21.32 31.61
N ILE A 807 28.55 21.24 32.36
CA ILE A 807 29.91 21.20 31.80
C ILE A 807 30.72 20.10 32.50
N SER A 808 31.46 19.32 31.72
CA SER A 808 32.40 18.30 32.16
C SER A 808 33.73 18.42 31.41
N GLU A 809 34.67 17.47 31.56
CA GLU A 809 35.96 17.54 30.87
C GLU A 809 35.86 17.46 29.34
N ASN A 810 34.97 16.61 28.81
CA ASN A 810 34.81 16.51 27.35
C ASN A 810 33.51 17.10 26.82
N HIS A 811 32.58 17.50 27.71
CA HIS A 811 31.24 17.95 27.31
C HIS A 811 30.86 19.32 27.87
N ALA A 812 30.03 20.05 27.12
CA ALA A 812 29.39 21.28 27.57
C ALA A 812 28.05 21.43 26.86
N TYR A 813 26.97 21.62 27.62
CA TYR A 813 25.61 21.71 27.11
C TYR A 813 24.92 22.96 27.63
N ASN A 814 24.22 23.68 26.75
CA ASN A 814 23.20 24.64 27.14
C ASN A 814 21.92 23.86 27.46
N ILE A 815 21.42 24.05 28.67
CA ILE A 815 20.27 23.31 29.20
C ILE A 815 19.11 24.26 29.53
N PRO A 816 17.85 23.78 29.45
CA PRO A 816 16.72 24.52 29.98
C PRO A 816 16.74 24.55 31.51
N SER A 817 15.89 25.38 32.11
CA SER A 817 15.80 25.43 33.57
C SER A 817 15.29 24.11 34.13
N ILE A 818 15.78 23.72 35.31
CA ILE A 818 15.30 22.52 36.02
C ILE A 818 13.76 22.53 36.18
N ASN A 819 13.19 23.73 36.37
CA ASN A 819 11.73 23.92 36.45
C ASN A 819 11.01 23.73 35.10
N THR A 820 11.65 24.06 33.98
CA THR A 820 11.12 23.88 32.61
C THR A 820 11.07 22.39 32.26
N ILE A 821 12.13 21.66 32.62
CA ILE A 821 12.23 20.20 32.43
C ILE A 821 11.11 19.50 33.20
N GLY A 822 10.94 19.82 34.49
CA GLY A 822 9.90 19.19 35.33
C GLY A 822 8.46 19.58 35.00
N ARG A 823 8.24 20.64 34.19
CA ARG A 823 6.91 21.11 33.79
C ARG A 823 6.50 20.69 32.37
N GLY A 824 7.39 20.06 31.61
CA GLY A 824 7.14 19.70 30.21
C GLY A 824 6.82 20.93 29.36
N GLN A 825 7.75 21.86 29.23
CA GLN A 825 7.62 22.96 28.25
C GLN A 825 8.57 22.71 27.08
N TYR A 826 8.22 23.23 25.90
CA TYR A 826 9.11 23.17 24.75
C TYR A 826 10.44 23.87 25.08
N ALA A 827 11.54 23.14 24.98
CA ALA A 827 12.88 23.68 25.16
C ALA A 827 13.91 22.79 24.50
N GLU A 828 15.07 23.32 24.16
CA GLU A 828 16.15 22.55 23.52
C GLU A 828 17.33 22.38 24.47
N ILE A 829 17.95 21.20 24.42
CA ILE A 829 19.27 20.96 24.98
C ILE A 829 20.23 21.00 23.81
N THR A 830 21.23 21.89 23.83
CA THR A 830 22.18 22.05 22.73
C THR A 830 23.61 21.91 23.22
N LYS A 831 24.45 21.19 22.45
CA LYS A 831 25.88 21.12 22.75
C LYS A 831 26.51 22.50 22.48
N ALA A 832 27.34 22.95 23.41
CA ALA A 832 27.98 24.26 23.32
C ALA A 832 28.98 24.28 22.15
N ALA A 833 28.86 25.25 21.23
CA ALA A 833 29.87 25.47 20.18
C ALA A 833 31.23 25.91 20.76
N SER A 834 31.23 26.48 21.96
CA SER A 834 32.43 26.84 22.72
C SER A 834 32.16 26.72 24.22
N ARG A 835 33.20 26.44 25.01
CA ARG A 835 33.06 26.30 26.47
C ARG A 835 32.71 27.65 27.11
N PRO A 836 31.68 27.73 27.96
CA PRO A 836 31.36 28.94 28.69
C PRO A 836 32.48 29.30 29.69
N PRO A 837 32.70 30.59 29.99
CA PRO A 837 33.73 31.04 30.93
C PRO A 837 33.30 30.83 32.40
N PHE A 838 33.05 29.57 32.77
CA PHE A 838 32.50 29.20 34.09
C PHE A 838 33.41 29.65 35.25
N GLU A 839 34.73 29.54 35.12
CA GLU A 839 35.67 29.94 36.17
C GLU A 839 35.60 31.44 36.49
N ASP A 840 35.40 32.28 35.47
CA ASP A 840 35.24 33.73 35.66
C ASP A 840 33.97 34.07 36.45
N TRP A 841 32.94 33.24 36.32
CA TRP A 841 31.70 33.36 37.08
C TRP A 841 31.85 32.78 38.49
N TRP A 842 32.54 31.66 38.62
CA TRP A 842 32.78 30.94 39.87
C TRP A 842 33.50 31.79 40.92
N ILE A 843 34.52 32.54 40.50
CA ILE A 843 35.31 33.41 41.37
C ILE A 843 34.48 34.56 41.96
N LYS A 844 33.39 34.96 41.28
CA LYS A 844 32.52 36.07 41.69
C LYS A 844 31.37 35.63 42.61
N GLY A 845 31.17 34.33 42.82
CA GLY A 845 30.13 33.81 43.69
C GLY A 845 30.60 33.67 45.14
N ASP A 846 29.67 33.88 46.08
CA ASP A 846 29.88 33.68 47.52
C ASP A 846 29.53 32.22 47.89
N ASN A 847 30.30 31.57 48.78
CA ASN A 847 30.05 30.17 49.14
C ASN A 847 28.77 30.04 49.99
N ILE A 848 27.83 29.17 49.58
CA ILE A 848 26.51 29.06 50.23
C ILE A 848 26.59 28.57 51.69
N LEU A 849 27.62 27.81 52.05
CA LEU A 849 27.81 27.26 53.40
C LEU A 849 28.66 28.18 54.27
N GLU A 850 29.79 28.66 53.74
CA GLU A 850 30.80 29.43 54.48
C GLU A 850 30.45 30.92 54.58
N ASP A 851 29.92 31.52 53.51
CA ASP A 851 29.63 32.95 53.40
C ASP A 851 28.14 33.26 53.59
N TRP A 852 27.40 32.40 54.30
CA TRP A 852 25.94 32.48 54.41
C TRP A 852 25.41 33.85 54.87
N ASN A 853 26.12 34.53 55.77
CA ASN A 853 25.73 35.87 56.23
C ASN A 853 25.79 36.93 55.12
N GLU A 854 26.70 36.80 54.16
CA GLU A 854 26.80 37.70 53.01
C GLU A 854 25.77 37.31 51.94
N VAL A 855 25.63 36.01 51.67
CA VAL A 855 24.57 35.47 50.80
C VAL A 855 23.18 35.92 51.26
N GLN A 856 22.90 35.88 52.57
CA GLN A 856 21.62 36.29 53.15
C GLN A 856 21.34 37.80 53.01
N LYS A 857 22.36 38.65 52.79
CA LYS A 857 22.15 40.09 52.54
C LYS A 857 21.71 40.38 51.11
N VAL A 858 21.99 39.47 50.18
CA VAL A 858 21.77 39.64 48.74
C VAL A 858 20.62 38.79 48.18
N ILE A 859 20.14 37.80 48.96
CA ILE A 859 18.78 37.23 48.83
C ILE A 859 17.77 38.26 49.33
#